data_AF-A0A842TPR7-F1
#
_entry.id   AF-A0A842TPR7-F1
#
_cell.length_a   1.000
_cell.length_b   1.000
_cell.length_c   1.000
_cell.angle_alpha   90.00
_cell.angle_beta   90.00
_cell.angle_gamma   90.00
#
_symmetry.space_group_name_H-M   'P 1'
#
loop_
_entity.id
_entity.type
_entity.pdbx_description
1 polymer ?
#
loop_
_entity_poly.entity_id
_entity_poly.type
_entity_poly.pdbx_seq_one_letter_code
_entity_poly.pdbx_strand_id
1 'polypeptide(L)'
;MVMSKSTEYYINIDYDISLDRQEELIKLANRYIGYESSIWSASINGYVVKLKTNNLTFDEFFRDNFFPAHQIDEELRPHGTIYAVSGIFDTEPGIYYNQETKTAILFNIDDYYTLRSVALGIVLDVSEEQNKLSFIRGSLVDVNGDGFVFMGRKGAGISTHSFLLLETNLARIHSVDWIYLERLGGQLGRLSTLSSERKILIKNEIASISQRINILSKKCKKNNRFMLLDPWWIGGEEKHIDTTRIKVILFLYKDNNDKKIGTRIDSDEALNMLEDAESPFFNPHTLVYNEERRELKTKFFKTIFKHVAMYKVNTTHSIFDIQRWIQNLIESKEYQEPLKEESKEAPIDKDIKNIIEEIDYDDLLSCIKKLKNKNNVINPNPKELEQMAKVYGTKTKWGSYNFVSTVKNRSAPLTIIIGKDKVHTKNLTKVQKELFLRLPKTLNDVKNYLQKGSFVVTERVMGNNDHFTPKCILYCSIHRKEMVHLSFMFDKSLFRPQDVKSKGPKLYLIDIPEWHEMERQILVFPEIGLTIALGSDYYGEVKKAFLRMAMWFAKQRGMLGLHSGAKLIKANDAKTNEIKRYSTLIFGLTATGKTTHSCHSHNLNKPGEGIEIVQDDFVALRKDGSILGTERGFFLKTEGISPEIQKLIYNVVTKPSTIFENVLVDYKGKVYFHDETLTGNGRGIMQRTDFGDAIHGTINLPSISELDGLIILMITRRNTIVPIAAKLTIEQAALAFALGESIHTSGSDPRRAGESIRIVGTNPFIVGDKAEEVNIFYNMIKSLPEEKLRCFQINTGGIGEIREKDEYGRSIVKRKVERIPIDEMANIIRGIARDSIKWKPEPYFGTLIPEDVEGVDMSKYDPQKFYSEKQIDKLVRELKEERIKYISKLKGLNRAIIDALF
;
A
#
# COMPACT_ATOMS: atom_id res chain seq x y z
N MET A 1 2.98 28.05 -65.33
CA MET A 1 3.34 29.48 -65.21
C MET A 1 2.36 30.14 -64.25
N VAL A 2 2.66 30.10 -62.95
CA VAL A 2 2.60 31.17 -61.93
C VAL A 2 3.43 30.60 -60.77
N MET A 3 4.64 31.12 -60.59
CA MET A 3 5.49 30.80 -59.43
C MET A 3 4.94 31.55 -58.22
N SER A 4 4.54 30.85 -57.15
CA SER A 4 4.45 31.47 -55.82
C SER A 4 5.76 31.19 -55.08
N LYS A 5 6.66 32.17 -55.07
CA LYS A 5 7.82 32.20 -54.17
C LYS A 5 7.31 32.20 -52.73
N SER A 6 7.65 31.19 -51.92
CA SER A 6 7.55 31.27 -50.46
C SER A 6 8.79 31.99 -49.94
N THR A 7 8.67 33.28 -49.65
CA THR A 7 9.64 34.03 -48.86
C THR A 7 9.57 33.53 -47.42
N GLU A 8 10.58 32.77 -46.97
CA GLU A 8 10.83 32.59 -45.53
C GLU A 8 11.31 33.92 -44.97
N TYR A 9 10.45 34.63 -44.24
CA TYR A 9 10.87 35.81 -43.49
C TYR A 9 11.77 35.38 -42.33
N TYR A 10 12.94 36.01 -42.20
CA TYR A 10 13.81 35.83 -41.05
C TYR A 10 13.14 36.47 -39.82
N ILE A 11 12.89 35.70 -38.76
CA ILE A 11 12.35 36.24 -37.50
C ILE A 11 13.53 36.68 -36.65
N ASN A 12 13.56 37.95 -36.26
CA ASN A 12 14.59 38.48 -35.37
C ASN A 12 14.34 38.01 -33.93
N ILE A 13 15.25 37.24 -33.33
CA ILE A 13 15.09 36.66 -31.99
C ILE A 13 16.19 37.20 -31.08
N ASP A 14 15.81 37.84 -29.99
CA ASP A 14 16.71 38.31 -28.94
C ASP A 14 16.09 38.04 -27.55
N TYR A 15 16.64 37.07 -26.82
CA TYR A 15 16.13 36.68 -25.51
C TYR A 15 16.83 37.35 -24.32
N ASP A 16 17.66 38.37 -24.58
CA ASP A 16 18.40 39.09 -23.53
C ASP A 16 18.44 40.61 -23.78
N ILE A 17 17.27 41.19 -24.02
CA ILE A 17 17.17 42.65 -24.22
C ILE A 17 17.38 43.41 -22.92
N SER A 18 18.02 44.58 -22.99
CA SER A 18 18.15 45.50 -21.86
C SER A 18 16.78 46.09 -21.42
N LEU A 19 16.70 46.60 -20.19
CA LEU A 19 15.49 47.27 -19.68
C LEU A 19 15.10 48.48 -20.53
N ASP A 20 16.07 49.30 -20.97
CA ASP A 20 15.81 50.45 -21.84
C ASP A 20 15.18 50.00 -23.17
N ARG A 21 15.74 48.94 -23.77
CA ARG A 21 15.22 48.38 -25.02
C ARG A 21 13.83 47.79 -24.84
N GLN A 22 13.59 47.11 -23.72
CA GLN A 22 12.27 46.61 -23.36
C GLN A 22 11.26 47.76 -23.26
N GLU A 23 11.59 48.87 -22.59
CA GLU A 23 10.69 50.01 -22.46
C GLU A 23 10.34 50.63 -23.82
N GLU A 24 11.30 50.77 -24.73
CA GLU A 24 11.06 51.23 -26.10
C GLU A 24 10.06 50.33 -26.83
N LEU A 25 10.28 49.01 -26.78
CA LEU A 25 9.43 48.03 -27.45
C LEU A 25 8.03 47.98 -26.83
N ILE A 26 7.90 48.09 -25.51
CA ILE A 26 6.59 48.16 -24.83
C ILE A 26 5.85 49.45 -25.22
N LYS A 27 6.54 50.60 -25.28
CA LYS A 27 5.95 51.86 -25.74
C LYS A 27 5.41 51.72 -27.17
N LEU A 28 6.15 51.06 -28.06
CA LEU A 28 5.69 50.77 -29.42
C LEU A 28 4.48 49.81 -29.42
N ALA A 29 4.56 48.71 -28.67
CA ALA A 29 3.48 47.73 -28.56
C ALA A 29 2.15 48.38 -28.10
N ASN A 30 2.21 49.21 -27.06
CA ASN A 30 1.03 49.89 -26.50
C ASN A 30 0.37 50.86 -27.49
N ARG A 31 1.10 51.47 -28.43
CA ARG A 31 0.51 52.32 -29.48
C ARG A 31 -0.44 51.55 -30.40
N TYR A 32 -0.16 50.27 -30.63
CA TYR A 32 -0.93 49.41 -31.55
C TYR A 32 -1.95 48.52 -30.83
N ILE A 33 -1.82 48.33 -29.52
CA ILE A 33 -2.75 47.55 -28.71
C ILE A 33 -4.09 48.29 -28.47
N GLY A 34 -4.09 49.62 -28.44
CA GLY A 34 -5.31 50.45 -28.35
C GLY A 34 -6.07 50.33 -27.02
N TYR A 35 -7.19 51.07 -26.89
CA TYR A 35 -8.04 51.08 -25.67
C TYR A 35 -8.98 49.86 -25.57
N GLU A 36 -9.36 49.24 -26.70
CA GLU A 36 -10.18 48.01 -26.78
C GLU A 36 -9.33 46.73 -26.79
N SER A 37 -8.19 46.73 -26.08
CA SER A 37 -7.28 45.60 -26.08
C SER A 37 -7.81 44.43 -25.26
N SER A 38 -7.63 43.20 -25.76
CA SER A 38 -7.89 42.01 -24.97
C SER A 38 -6.70 41.72 -24.04
N ILE A 39 -6.99 41.69 -22.73
CA ILE A 39 -6.04 41.31 -21.68
C ILE A 39 -6.55 40.01 -21.06
N TRP A 40 -5.68 39.01 -21.00
CA TRP A 40 -6.00 37.72 -20.38
C TRP A 40 -4.83 37.21 -19.55
N SER A 41 -5.13 36.69 -18.37
CA SER A 41 -4.16 36.00 -17.51
C SER A 41 -4.42 34.50 -17.54
N ALA A 42 -3.43 33.73 -17.99
CA ALA A 42 -3.45 32.28 -17.97
C ALA A 42 -2.75 31.75 -16.71
N SER A 43 -3.34 30.75 -16.07
CA SER A 43 -2.69 29.94 -15.03
C SER A 43 -2.15 28.65 -15.64
N ILE A 44 -0.82 28.50 -15.62
CA ILE A 44 -0.12 27.30 -16.07
C ILE A 44 0.47 26.65 -14.83
N ASN A 45 -0.27 25.72 -14.23
CA ASN A 45 0.11 25.02 -12.99
C ASN A 45 0.60 25.95 -11.85
N GLY A 46 -0.09 27.08 -11.65
CA GLY A 46 0.22 28.08 -10.61
C GLY A 46 1.10 29.24 -11.07
N TYR A 47 1.69 29.17 -12.27
CA TYR A 47 2.40 30.28 -12.89
C TYR A 47 1.44 31.13 -13.72
N VAL A 48 1.30 32.39 -13.35
CA VAL A 48 0.41 33.35 -14.02
C VAL A 48 1.17 34.08 -15.13
N VAL A 49 0.78 33.86 -16.39
CA VAL A 49 1.31 34.56 -17.57
C VAL A 49 0.22 35.44 -18.17
N LYS A 50 0.50 36.73 -18.29
CA LYS A 50 -0.44 37.73 -18.82
C LYS A 50 -0.18 38.01 -20.29
N LEU A 51 -1.20 37.87 -21.14
CA LEU A 51 -1.17 38.24 -22.54
C LEU A 51 -1.84 39.60 -22.75
N LYS A 52 -1.18 40.46 -23.52
CA LYS A 52 -1.75 41.70 -24.10
C LYS A 52 -1.57 41.65 -25.61
N THR A 53 -2.67 41.73 -26.35
CA THR A 53 -2.62 41.59 -27.81
C THR A 53 -3.72 42.39 -28.51
N ASN A 54 -3.42 42.86 -29.73
CA ASN A 54 -4.41 43.36 -30.69
C ASN A 54 -4.85 42.29 -31.71
N ASN A 55 -4.29 41.08 -31.61
CA ASN A 55 -4.59 39.98 -32.51
C ASN A 55 -5.68 39.11 -31.90
N LEU A 56 -6.90 39.22 -32.44
CA LEU A 56 -8.07 38.46 -31.98
C LEU A 56 -7.84 36.94 -32.01
N THR A 57 -7.11 36.42 -33.01
CA THR A 57 -6.79 34.99 -33.09
C THR A 57 -5.91 34.55 -31.93
N PHE A 58 -4.90 35.35 -31.57
CA PHE A 58 -4.03 35.04 -30.44
C PHE A 58 -4.79 35.05 -29.13
N ASP A 59 -5.62 36.07 -28.90
CA ASP A 59 -6.45 36.15 -27.70
C ASP A 59 -7.36 34.92 -27.56
N GLU A 60 -8.10 34.62 -28.63
CA GLU A 60 -9.03 33.52 -28.67
C GLU A 60 -8.39 32.15 -28.47
N PHE A 61 -7.24 31.89 -29.11
CA PHE A 61 -6.53 30.62 -28.94
C PHE A 61 -5.91 30.51 -27.54
N PHE A 62 -5.35 31.61 -27.01
CA PHE A 62 -4.71 31.62 -25.69
C PHE A 62 -5.71 31.35 -24.56
N ARG A 63 -6.90 31.97 -24.62
CA ARG A 63 -8.02 31.74 -23.69
C ARG A 63 -8.54 30.30 -23.72
N ASP A 64 -8.53 29.67 -24.89
CA ASP A 64 -9.01 28.30 -25.08
C ASP A 64 -7.96 27.25 -24.69
N ASN A 65 -6.68 27.55 -24.89
CA ASN A 65 -5.57 26.61 -24.65
C ASN A 65 -5.24 26.49 -23.16
N PHE A 66 -5.22 27.60 -22.40
CA PHE A 66 -4.83 27.61 -20.99
C PHE A 66 -6.00 27.87 -20.04
N PHE A 67 -5.84 27.49 -18.78
CA PHE A 67 -6.83 27.79 -17.74
C PHE A 67 -6.80 29.28 -17.36
N PRO A 68 -7.94 29.90 -17.03
CA PRO A 68 -7.96 31.25 -16.46
C PRO A 68 -7.21 31.29 -15.12
N ALA A 69 -6.56 32.41 -14.82
CA ALA A 69 -6.15 32.72 -13.46
C ALA A 69 -7.39 32.90 -12.55
N HIS A 70 -7.36 32.44 -11.30
CA HIS A 70 -8.48 32.63 -10.36
C HIS A 70 -8.57 34.11 -9.92
N GLN A 71 -9.73 34.56 -9.40
CA GLN A 71 -9.91 35.94 -8.92
C GLN A 71 -8.84 36.37 -7.89
N ILE A 72 -8.39 35.47 -7.03
CA ILE A 72 -7.31 35.72 -6.06
C ILE A 72 -5.95 35.90 -6.76
N ASP A 73 -5.75 35.21 -7.88
CA ASP A 73 -4.52 35.28 -8.70
C ASP A 73 -4.51 36.50 -9.63
N GLU A 74 -5.67 37.07 -9.98
CA GLU A 74 -5.78 38.29 -10.79
C GLU A 74 -5.29 39.54 -10.05
N GLU A 75 -5.41 39.57 -8.71
CA GLU A 75 -4.85 40.62 -7.84
C GLU A 75 -3.32 40.48 -7.65
N LEU A 76 -2.75 39.31 -7.94
CA LEU A 76 -1.32 39.06 -7.87
C LEU A 76 -0.59 39.61 -9.11
N ARG A 77 0.63 40.12 -8.90
CA ARG A 77 1.52 40.51 -10.01
C ARG A 77 1.79 39.27 -10.87
N PRO A 78 1.59 39.33 -12.21
CA PRO A 78 1.86 38.18 -13.07
C PRO A 78 3.34 37.79 -13.01
N HIS A 79 3.61 36.49 -13.10
CA HIS A 79 4.98 35.96 -13.14
C HIS A 79 5.69 36.32 -14.45
N GLY A 80 4.93 36.57 -15.51
CA GLY A 80 5.44 37.12 -16.75
C GLY A 80 4.37 37.77 -17.61
N THR A 81 4.78 38.62 -18.53
CA THR A 81 3.87 39.37 -19.42
C THR A 81 4.32 39.23 -20.87
N ILE A 82 3.36 39.01 -21.77
CA ILE A 82 3.60 38.92 -23.21
C ILE A 82 2.83 40.05 -23.90
N TYR A 83 3.54 40.86 -24.68
CA TYR A 83 2.97 41.80 -25.63
C TYR A 83 3.05 41.18 -27.03
N ALA A 84 1.94 40.70 -27.56
CA ALA A 84 1.89 40.10 -28.90
C ALA A 84 1.10 41.02 -29.84
N VAL A 85 1.80 41.70 -30.75
CA VAL A 85 1.21 42.76 -31.57
C VAL A 85 1.41 42.46 -33.05
N SER A 86 0.33 42.55 -33.81
CA SER A 86 0.34 42.38 -35.27
C SER A 86 0.00 43.70 -35.96
N GLY A 87 0.44 43.87 -37.21
CA GLY A 87 0.11 45.03 -38.04
C GLY A 87 0.96 46.27 -37.78
N ILE A 88 2.17 46.09 -37.23
CA ILE A 88 3.13 47.20 -37.06
C ILE A 88 3.81 47.47 -38.40
N PHE A 89 3.61 48.65 -38.96
CA PHE A 89 4.24 49.05 -40.22
C PHE A 89 5.76 49.22 -40.04
N ASP A 90 6.53 48.89 -41.08
CA ASP A 90 8.00 49.01 -41.14
C ASP A 90 8.78 48.31 -40.01
N THR A 91 8.17 47.30 -39.39
CA THR A 91 8.81 46.47 -38.34
C THR A 91 8.85 45.02 -38.80
N GLU A 92 10.05 44.44 -38.84
CA GLU A 92 10.22 43.03 -39.17
C GLU A 92 9.62 42.12 -38.08
N PRO A 93 9.21 40.88 -38.43
CA PRO A 93 8.80 39.90 -37.43
C PRO A 93 9.90 39.66 -36.39
N GLY A 94 9.56 39.79 -35.11
CA GLY A 94 10.55 39.71 -34.04
C GLY A 94 10.01 39.17 -32.72
N ILE A 95 10.89 38.52 -31.95
CA ILE A 95 10.63 37.99 -30.62
C ILE A 95 11.72 38.52 -29.69
N TYR A 96 11.32 39.29 -28.70
CA TYR A 96 12.20 39.93 -27.74
C TYR A 96 11.84 39.48 -26.33
N TYR A 97 12.81 39.14 -25.48
CA TYR A 97 12.57 38.74 -24.10
C TYR A 97 13.57 39.41 -23.15
N ASN A 98 13.06 39.91 -22.03
CA ASN A 98 13.88 40.40 -20.92
C ASN A 98 13.77 39.44 -19.75
N GLN A 99 14.91 38.88 -19.34
CA GLN A 99 14.99 37.83 -18.33
C GLN A 99 14.70 38.35 -16.92
N GLU A 100 15.02 39.60 -16.60
CA GLU A 100 14.83 40.17 -15.26
C GLU A 100 13.35 40.42 -14.94
N THR A 101 12.60 40.94 -15.92
CA THR A 101 11.19 41.30 -15.75
C THR A 101 10.22 40.22 -16.23
N LYS A 102 10.74 39.15 -16.85
CA LYS A 102 9.95 38.07 -17.47
C LYS A 102 8.95 38.61 -18.49
N THR A 103 9.38 39.60 -19.27
CA THR A 103 8.53 40.26 -20.28
C THR A 103 8.97 39.88 -21.67
N ALA A 104 8.03 39.32 -22.45
CA ALA A 104 8.23 39.03 -23.87
C ALA A 104 7.46 40.02 -24.75
N ILE A 105 8.04 40.40 -25.88
CA ILE A 105 7.41 41.22 -26.92
C ILE A 105 7.52 40.49 -28.26
N LEU A 106 6.38 40.23 -28.89
CA LEU A 106 6.27 39.59 -30.20
C LEU A 106 5.67 40.59 -31.18
N PHE A 107 6.40 40.90 -32.25
CA PHE A 107 5.95 41.80 -33.31
C PHE A 107 5.75 41.06 -34.62
N ASN A 108 4.59 41.29 -35.25
CA ASN A 108 4.25 40.77 -36.57
C ASN A 108 4.45 39.23 -36.71
N ILE A 109 4.27 38.51 -35.61
CA ILE A 109 4.20 37.04 -35.59
C ILE A 109 2.79 36.61 -35.97
N ASP A 110 2.66 35.65 -36.87
CA ASP A 110 1.40 35.16 -37.43
C ASP A 110 1.01 33.75 -36.95
N ASP A 111 1.87 33.09 -36.17
CA ASP A 111 1.70 31.73 -35.68
C ASP A 111 1.47 31.65 -34.17
N TYR A 112 0.35 31.03 -33.77
CA TYR A 112 -0.02 30.86 -32.36
C TYR A 112 0.94 29.91 -31.61
N TYR A 113 1.56 28.93 -32.28
CA TYR A 113 2.50 28.03 -31.61
C TYR A 113 3.71 28.79 -31.07
N THR A 114 4.19 29.81 -31.78
CA THR A 114 5.25 30.71 -31.28
C THR A 114 4.83 31.42 -29.99
N LEU A 115 3.63 32.00 -29.95
CA LEU A 115 3.09 32.63 -28.75
C LEU A 115 2.99 31.64 -27.57
N ARG A 116 2.42 30.45 -27.81
CA ARG A 116 2.35 29.37 -26.82
C ARG A 116 3.74 28.99 -26.32
N SER A 117 4.70 28.86 -27.24
CA SER A 117 6.09 28.49 -26.92
C SER A 117 6.74 29.50 -26.00
N VAL A 118 6.54 30.80 -26.25
CA VAL A 118 7.04 31.87 -25.38
C VAL A 118 6.38 31.81 -24.00
N ALA A 119 5.07 31.58 -23.92
CA ALA A 119 4.38 31.46 -22.63
C ALA A 119 4.92 30.30 -21.78
N LEU A 120 5.09 29.12 -22.38
CA LEU A 120 5.70 27.96 -21.70
C LEU A 120 7.17 28.22 -21.34
N GLY A 121 7.90 28.96 -22.19
CA GLY A 121 9.28 29.34 -21.95
C GLY A 121 9.46 30.30 -20.78
N ILE A 122 8.54 31.25 -20.59
CA ILE A 122 8.52 32.13 -19.42
C ILE A 122 8.28 31.30 -18.15
N VAL A 123 7.30 30.39 -18.17
CA VAL A 123 7.02 29.48 -17.04
C VAL A 123 8.25 28.64 -16.71
N LEU A 124 8.95 28.15 -17.73
CA LEU A 124 10.18 27.39 -17.56
C LEU A 124 11.27 28.24 -16.90
N ASP A 125 11.56 29.43 -17.44
CA ASP A 125 12.58 30.33 -16.90
C ASP A 125 12.30 30.73 -15.44
N VAL A 126 11.06 31.10 -15.13
CA VAL A 126 10.64 31.38 -13.74
C VAL A 126 10.82 30.16 -12.85
N SER A 127 10.43 28.97 -13.31
CA SER A 127 10.56 27.74 -12.54
C SER A 127 12.02 27.35 -12.28
N GLU A 128 12.90 27.59 -13.26
CA GLU A 128 14.32 27.31 -13.15
C GLU A 128 15.00 28.31 -12.20
N GLU A 129 14.64 29.60 -12.27
CA GLU A 129 15.17 30.64 -11.36
C GLU A 129 14.83 30.34 -9.90
N GLN A 130 13.65 29.78 -9.65
CA GLN A 130 13.23 29.37 -8.33
C GLN A 130 13.81 28.01 -7.89
N ASN A 131 14.65 27.36 -8.71
CA ASN A 131 15.13 25.99 -8.51
C ASN A 131 13.99 24.97 -8.31
N LYS A 132 12.85 25.18 -8.97
CA LYS A 132 11.61 24.37 -8.90
C LYS A 132 11.24 23.77 -10.26
N LEU A 133 12.24 23.30 -11.01
CA LEU A 133 11.99 22.67 -12.31
C LEU A 133 11.04 21.47 -12.15
N SER A 134 9.92 21.54 -12.87
CA SER A 134 8.79 20.61 -12.71
C SER A 134 8.20 20.18 -14.05
N PHE A 135 8.85 20.45 -15.17
CA PHE A 135 8.26 20.21 -16.49
C PHE A 135 9.10 19.25 -17.33
N ILE A 136 8.43 18.32 -18.00
CA ILE A 136 9.01 17.44 -19.03
C ILE A 136 8.34 17.79 -20.36
N ARG A 137 9.16 17.98 -21.41
CA ARG A 137 8.67 18.02 -22.78
C ARG A 137 8.41 16.59 -23.26
N GLY A 138 7.16 16.25 -23.52
CA GLY A 138 6.77 14.94 -24.03
C GLY A 138 5.26 14.74 -24.06
N SER A 139 4.84 13.62 -24.62
CA SER A 139 3.43 13.20 -24.63
C SER A 139 3.23 12.06 -23.64
N LEU A 140 2.16 12.09 -22.85
CA LEU A 140 1.88 11.14 -21.77
C LEU A 140 0.53 10.46 -22.01
N VAL A 141 0.57 9.13 -22.09
CA VAL A 141 -0.61 8.26 -22.18
C VAL A 141 -0.64 7.35 -20.95
N ASP A 142 -1.74 7.35 -20.22
CA ASP A 142 -2.01 6.37 -19.17
C ASP A 142 -2.57 5.10 -19.80
N VAL A 143 -1.99 3.95 -19.51
CA VAL A 143 -2.55 2.65 -19.89
C VAL A 143 -2.75 1.83 -18.62
N ASN A 144 -4.01 1.66 -18.22
CA ASN A 144 -4.38 0.88 -17.04
C ASN A 144 -3.67 1.35 -15.74
N GLY A 145 -3.48 2.67 -15.59
CA GLY A 145 -2.85 3.28 -14.41
C GLY A 145 -1.32 3.39 -14.45
N ASP A 146 -0.67 2.91 -15.50
CA ASP A 146 0.76 3.08 -15.75
C ASP A 146 0.96 4.11 -16.89
N GLY A 147 1.69 5.20 -16.62
CA GLY A 147 1.93 6.28 -17.58
C GLY A 147 3.16 6.05 -18.45
N PHE A 148 2.97 6.17 -19.77
CA PHE A 148 3.99 6.06 -20.80
C PHE A 148 4.26 7.43 -21.41
N VAL A 149 5.48 7.93 -21.22
CA VAL A 149 5.95 9.20 -21.79
C VAL A 149 6.68 8.92 -23.09
N PHE A 150 6.32 9.63 -24.15
CA PHE A 150 7.04 9.67 -25.41
C PHE A 150 7.87 10.96 -25.49
N MET A 151 9.18 10.81 -25.62
CA MET A 151 10.14 11.91 -25.77
C MET A 151 10.96 11.72 -27.04
N GLY A 152 11.46 12.80 -27.63
CA GLY A 152 12.33 12.72 -28.81
C GLY A 152 12.47 14.04 -29.55
N ARG A 153 13.29 14.04 -30.59
CA ARG A 153 13.51 15.24 -31.43
C ARG A 153 12.23 15.66 -32.16
N LYS A 154 12.20 16.90 -32.64
CA LYS A 154 11.11 17.38 -33.50
C LYS A 154 10.96 16.45 -34.71
N GLY A 155 9.73 15.99 -34.98
CA GLY A 155 9.47 15.05 -36.08
C GLY A 155 9.78 13.57 -35.79
N ALA A 156 10.11 13.20 -34.54
CA ALA A 156 10.30 11.81 -34.13
C ALA A 156 8.99 11.01 -33.97
N GLY A 157 7.82 11.61 -34.23
CA GLY A 157 6.52 10.92 -34.16
C GLY A 157 5.89 10.82 -32.78
N ILE A 158 6.28 11.67 -31.82
CA ILE A 158 5.76 11.68 -30.43
C ILE A 158 4.23 11.63 -30.38
N SER A 159 3.56 12.60 -31.00
CA SER A 159 2.09 12.67 -31.02
C SER A 159 1.48 11.49 -31.79
N THR A 160 2.08 11.08 -32.91
CA THR A 160 1.64 9.92 -33.70
C THR A 160 1.57 8.66 -32.84
N HIS A 161 2.66 8.33 -32.14
CA HIS A 161 2.69 7.13 -31.31
C HIS A 161 1.75 7.22 -30.10
N SER A 162 1.55 8.41 -29.54
CA SER A 162 0.64 8.62 -28.41
C SER A 162 -0.83 8.43 -28.80
N PHE A 163 -1.25 9.00 -29.93
CA PHE A 163 -2.63 8.84 -30.42
C PHE A 163 -2.92 7.42 -30.92
N LEU A 164 -1.92 6.73 -31.48
CA LEU A 164 -2.08 5.31 -31.83
C LEU A 164 -2.18 4.43 -30.58
N LEU A 165 -1.39 4.71 -29.54
CA LEU A 165 -1.50 3.99 -28.27
C LEU A 165 -2.86 4.17 -27.61
N LEU A 166 -3.51 5.31 -27.82
CA LEU A 166 -4.86 5.62 -27.31
C LEU A 166 -5.96 4.69 -27.87
N GLU A 167 -5.70 4.01 -28.99
CA GLU A 167 -6.60 2.97 -29.52
C GLU A 167 -6.55 1.67 -28.72
N THR A 168 -5.60 1.53 -27.79
CA THR A 168 -5.54 0.42 -26.83
C THR A 168 -6.66 0.53 -25.78
N ASN A 169 -7.16 -0.61 -25.29
CA ASN A 169 -8.16 -0.65 -24.23
C ASN A 169 -7.61 -0.04 -22.94
N LEU A 170 -8.45 0.75 -22.25
CA LEU A 170 -8.10 1.48 -21.02
C LEU A 170 -6.92 2.47 -21.16
N ALA A 171 -6.56 2.85 -22.40
CA ALA A 171 -5.63 3.93 -22.66
C ALA A 171 -6.34 5.28 -22.59
N ARG A 172 -5.76 6.25 -21.88
CA ARG A 172 -6.25 7.61 -21.67
C ARG A 172 -5.14 8.63 -21.93
N ILE A 173 -5.41 9.65 -22.73
CA ILE A 173 -4.44 10.72 -23.00
C ILE A 173 -4.39 11.69 -21.81
N HIS A 174 -3.19 12.07 -21.38
CA HIS A 174 -2.97 13.09 -20.36
C HIS A 174 -2.46 14.40 -20.99
N SER A 175 -1.29 14.33 -21.64
CA SER A 175 -0.63 15.47 -22.30
C SER A 175 -0.08 15.05 -23.66
N VAL A 176 0.11 16.00 -24.58
CA VAL A 176 0.69 15.72 -25.92
C VAL A 176 2.06 16.38 -26.18
N ASP A 177 2.47 17.31 -25.33
CA ASP A 177 3.70 18.10 -25.54
C ASP A 177 4.32 18.61 -24.23
N TRP A 178 3.48 19.02 -23.27
CA TRP A 178 3.93 19.60 -22.00
C TRP A 178 3.35 18.83 -20.80
N ILE A 179 4.24 18.31 -19.94
CA ILE A 179 3.88 17.52 -18.77
C ILE A 179 4.40 18.23 -17.52
N TYR A 180 3.51 18.60 -16.61
CA TYR A 180 3.88 19.08 -15.28
C TYR A 180 3.98 17.93 -14.29
N LEU A 181 5.04 17.96 -13.48
CA LEU A 181 5.32 17.07 -12.38
C LEU A 181 4.99 17.80 -11.08
N GLU A 182 3.86 17.46 -10.48
CA GLU A 182 3.41 18.08 -9.23
C GLU A 182 4.33 17.74 -8.05
N ARG A 183 4.94 16.55 -8.07
CA ARG A 183 5.83 16.09 -7.00
C ARG A 183 6.99 15.26 -7.54
N LEU A 184 8.20 15.82 -7.44
CA LEU A 184 9.45 15.04 -7.49
C LEU A 184 9.92 14.77 -6.06
N GLY A 185 9.47 13.67 -5.46
CA GLY A 185 10.07 13.18 -4.21
C GLY A 185 9.09 12.78 -3.10
N GLY A 186 9.29 11.56 -2.59
CA GLY A 186 8.58 10.86 -1.51
C GLY A 186 8.89 9.34 -1.58
N GLN A 187 8.65 8.53 -0.54
CA GLN A 187 9.04 7.11 -0.32
C GLN A 187 8.89 6.08 -1.45
N LEU A 188 8.29 6.43 -2.59
CA LEU A 188 8.03 5.51 -3.70
C LEU A 188 8.47 6.06 -5.05
N GLY A 189 9.12 7.23 -5.11
CA GLY A 189 9.47 7.83 -6.41
C GLY A 189 8.24 8.10 -7.28
N ARG A 190 7.15 8.59 -6.67
CA ARG A 190 5.90 8.84 -7.42
C ARG A 190 6.04 10.12 -8.22
N LEU A 191 6.26 9.99 -9.52
CA LEU A 191 6.16 11.08 -10.49
C LEU A 191 4.68 11.28 -10.84
N SER A 192 3.96 12.00 -9.98
CA SER A 192 2.55 12.34 -10.23
C SER A 192 2.49 13.56 -11.13
N THR A 193 1.58 13.54 -12.10
CA THR A 193 1.46 14.58 -13.12
C THR A 193 0.14 15.33 -12.98
N LEU A 194 0.12 16.56 -13.50
CA LEU A 194 -1.11 17.33 -13.72
C LEU A 194 -1.10 17.90 -15.14
N SER A 195 -2.26 17.94 -15.79
CA SER A 195 -2.42 18.64 -17.07
C SER A 195 -2.06 20.12 -16.95
N SER A 196 -1.30 20.63 -17.92
CA SER A 196 -0.90 22.05 -17.99
C SER A 196 -1.76 22.88 -18.94
N GLU A 197 -2.51 22.20 -19.81
CA GLU A 197 -3.30 22.81 -20.87
C GLU A 197 -4.76 22.38 -20.72
N ARG A 198 -5.68 23.31 -20.95
CA ARG A 198 -7.12 23.07 -20.95
C ARG A 198 -7.58 22.38 -22.24
N LYS A 199 -7.09 22.87 -23.37
CA LYS A 199 -7.22 22.23 -24.69
C LYS A 199 -5.83 21.97 -25.23
N ILE A 200 -5.62 20.81 -25.82
CA ILE A 200 -4.31 20.40 -26.35
C ILE A 200 -4.11 20.92 -27.78
N LEU A 201 -2.99 21.61 -28.00
CA LEU A 201 -2.59 22.07 -29.34
C LEU A 201 -1.93 20.92 -30.11
N ILE A 202 -2.55 20.47 -31.21
CA ILE A 202 -2.05 19.39 -32.04
C ILE A 202 -1.96 19.80 -33.51
N LYS A 203 -1.06 19.20 -34.27
CA LYS A 203 -0.95 19.46 -35.72
C LYS A 203 -2.19 18.94 -36.46
N ASN A 204 -2.62 19.67 -37.48
CA ASN A 204 -3.75 19.27 -38.33
C ASN A 204 -3.58 17.87 -38.94
N GLU A 205 -2.35 17.49 -39.29
CA GLU A 205 -1.99 16.20 -39.88
C GLU A 205 -2.34 14.98 -39.00
N ILE A 206 -2.39 15.16 -37.66
CA ILE A 206 -2.75 14.08 -36.72
C ILE A 206 -4.17 13.55 -36.97
N ALA A 207 -5.06 14.37 -37.54
CA ALA A 207 -6.40 13.95 -37.92
C ALA A 207 -6.41 12.77 -38.90
N SER A 208 -5.35 12.57 -39.69
CA SER A 208 -5.25 11.45 -40.63
C SER A 208 -4.93 10.11 -39.96
N ILE A 209 -4.47 10.12 -38.71
CA ILE A 209 -3.92 8.94 -38.00
C ILE A 209 -5.01 8.18 -37.23
N SER A 210 -6.09 8.85 -36.81
CA SER A 210 -7.21 8.24 -36.11
C SER A 210 -8.54 8.80 -36.65
N GLN A 211 -9.44 7.90 -37.05
CA GLN A 211 -10.77 8.26 -37.55
C GLN A 211 -11.56 9.06 -36.50
N ARG A 212 -11.37 8.74 -35.22
CA ARG A 212 -11.97 9.47 -34.09
C ARG A 212 -11.48 10.92 -34.07
N ILE A 213 -10.17 11.14 -34.17
CA ILE A 213 -9.60 12.49 -34.20
C ILE A 213 -10.00 13.24 -35.46
N ASN A 214 -10.12 12.56 -36.60
CA ASN A 214 -10.61 13.18 -37.84
C ASN A 214 -12.00 13.81 -37.66
N ILE A 215 -12.93 13.06 -37.05
CA ILE A 215 -14.28 13.54 -36.76
C ILE A 215 -14.25 14.74 -35.83
N LEU A 216 -13.46 14.66 -34.75
CA LEU A 216 -13.34 15.74 -33.76
C LEU A 216 -12.70 16.98 -34.32
N SER A 217 -11.75 16.82 -35.25
CA SER A 217 -11.08 17.94 -35.89
C SER A 217 -12.09 18.90 -36.53
N LYS A 218 -13.23 18.42 -37.05
CA LYS A 218 -14.26 19.28 -37.66
C LYS A 218 -14.91 20.25 -36.67
N LYS A 219 -14.82 19.97 -35.37
CA LYS A 219 -15.34 20.81 -34.28
C LYS A 219 -14.25 21.68 -33.63
N CYS A 220 -12.97 21.35 -33.85
CA CYS A 220 -11.87 22.08 -33.26
C CYS A 220 -11.72 23.47 -33.87
N LYS A 221 -11.27 24.43 -33.07
CA LYS A 221 -10.72 25.69 -33.58
C LYS A 221 -9.38 25.40 -34.25
N LYS A 222 -9.16 25.94 -35.46
CA LYS A 222 -8.01 25.60 -36.31
C LYS A 222 -7.36 26.83 -36.92
N ASN A 223 -6.05 26.76 -37.11
CA ASN A 223 -5.32 27.61 -38.04
C ASN A 223 -4.69 26.74 -39.15
N ASN A 224 -3.82 27.31 -39.99
CA ASN A 224 -3.22 26.60 -41.13
C ASN A 224 -2.42 25.34 -40.74
N ARG A 225 -1.86 25.27 -39.51
CA ARG A 225 -0.95 24.19 -39.09
C ARG A 225 -1.46 23.38 -37.90
N PHE A 226 -2.24 24.00 -37.01
CA PHE A 226 -2.62 23.44 -35.72
C PHE A 226 -4.12 23.55 -35.46
N MET A 227 -4.59 22.69 -34.56
CA MET A 227 -5.94 22.70 -34.01
C MET A 227 -5.90 22.58 -32.49
N LEU A 228 -6.84 23.24 -31.82
CA LEU A 228 -7.08 23.07 -30.39
C LEU A 228 -8.14 21.99 -30.19
N LEU A 229 -7.71 20.84 -29.67
CA LEU A 229 -8.59 19.72 -29.34
C LEU A 229 -8.89 19.74 -27.84
N ASP A 230 -10.18 19.77 -27.49
CA ASP A 230 -10.60 19.47 -26.14
C ASP A 230 -10.42 17.97 -25.88
N PRO A 231 -9.55 17.56 -24.93
CA PRO A 231 -9.24 16.16 -24.72
C PRO A 231 -10.46 15.36 -24.22
N TRP A 232 -11.44 16.00 -23.57
CA TRP A 232 -12.67 15.35 -23.11
C TRP A 232 -13.55 14.89 -24.28
N TRP A 233 -13.45 15.53 -25.46
CA TRP A 233 -14.23 15.15 -26.63
C TRP A 233 -13.80 13.81 -27.25
N ILE A 234 -12.62 13.28 -26.88
CA ILE A 234 -12.12 12.01 -27.40
C ILE A 234 -12.97 10.84 -26.88
N GLY A 235 -13.37 10.88 -25.60
CA GLY A 235 -14.18 9.82 -24.98
C GLY A 235 -14.41 10.02 -23.49
N GLY A 236 -14.42 11.27 -23.00
CA GLY A 236 -14.58 11.58 -21.59
C GLY A 236 -13.50 10.94 -20.71
N GLU A 237 -13.90 10.49 -19.51
CA GLU A 237 -13.02 9.81 -18.55
C GLU A 237 -12.45 8.48 -19.07
N GLU A 238 -13.05 7.88 -20.10
CA GLU A 238 -12.56 6.64 -20.69
C GLU A 238 -11.32 6.84 -21.57
N LYS A 239 -11.12 8.08 -22.08
CA LYS A 239 -10.03 8.40 -23.03
C LYS A 239 -9.19 9.60 -22.63
N HIS A 240 -9.52 10.30 -21.56
CA HIS A 240 -8.72 11.39 -21.01
C HIS A 240 -8.57 11.26 -19.49
N ILE A 241 -7.46 11.76 -18.96
CA ILE A 241 -7.16 11.82 -17.54
C ILE A 241 -6.32 13.06 -17.21
N ASP A 242 -6.65 13.76 -16.12
CA ASP A 242 -5.91 14.96 -15.70
C ASP A 242 -4.65 14.66 -14.87
N THR A 243 -4.59 13.48 -14.25
CA THR A 243 -3.48 13.08 -13.38
C THR A 243 -3.12 11.62 -13.60
N THR A 244 -1.85 11.30 -13.83
CA THR A 244 -1.35 9.92 -13.85
C THR A 244 0.06 9.83 -13.25
N ARG A 245 0.67 8.65 -13.31
CA ARG A 245 2.00 8.35 -12.80
C ARG A 245 2.90 7.90 -13.92
N ILE A 246 4.05 8.54 -14.08
CA ILE A 246 5.03 8.10 -15.07
C ILE A 246 5.70 6.80 -14.61
N LYS A 247 5.68 5.79 -15.48
CA LYS A 247 6.34 4.49 -15.28
C LYS A 247 7.39 4.19 -16.33
N VAL A 248 7.16 4.64 -17.55
CA VAL A 248 8.03 4.36 -18.70
C VAL A 248 8.29 5.65 -19.47
N ILE A 249 9.53 5.86 -19.86
CA ILE A 249 9.93 6.89 -20.83
C ILE A 249 10.46 6.19 -22.09
N LEU A 250 9.84 6.49 -23.22
CA LEU A 250 10.19 6.01 -24.55
C LEU A 250 10.87 7.14 -25.33
N PHE A 251 12.18 7.03 -25.51
CA PHE A 251 13.02 7.95 -26.27
C PHE A 251 13.02 7.58 -27.76
N LEU A 252 12.27 8.33 -28.55
CA LEU A 252 12.16 8.15 -30.00
C LEU A 252 13.38 8.75 -30.70
N TYR A 253 14.08 7.92 -31.47
CA TYR A 253 15.25 8.31 -32.28
C TYR A 253 15.19 7.69 -33.67
N LYS A 254 16.12 8.08 -34.54
CA LYS A 254 16.26 7.52 -35.91
C LYS A 254 17.70 7.09 -36.12
N ASP A 255 17.91 5.81 -36.34
CA ASP A 255 19.21 5.26 -36.75
C ASP A 255 18.99 4.11 -37.75
N ASN A 256 19.52 4.25 -38.97
CA ASN A 256 19.38 3.21 -40.00
C ASN A 256 20.29 2.00 -39.74
N ASN A 257 21.29 2.13 -38.86
CA ASN A 257 22.24 1.07 -38.54
C ASN A 257 21.76 0.19 -37.36
N ASP A 258 20.87 0.71 -36.50
CA ASP A 258 20.30 -0.06 -35.40
C ASP A 258 19.09 -0.90 -35.86
N LYS A 259 19.28 -2.22 -35.91
CA LYS A 259 18.24 -3.15 -36.37
C LYS A 259 17.15 -3.41 -35.32
N LYS A 260 17.33 -3.03 -34.05
CA LYS A 260 16.34 -3.26 -32.99
C LYS A 260 15.27 -2.18 -33.01
N ILE A 261 14.01 -2.57 -32.77
CA ILE A 261 12.88 -1.63 -32.66
C ILE A 261 12.96 -0.84 -31.35
N GLY A 262 13.20 -1.53 -30.22
CA GLY A 262 13.30 -0.90 -28.92
C GLY A 262 14.27 -1.63 -28.01
N THR A 263 15.06 -0.86 -27.27
CA THR A 263 16.06 -1.38 -26.32
C THR A 263 15.92 -0.61 -25.02
N ARG A 264 15.96 -1.33 -23.89
CA ARG A 264 15.97 -0.73 -22.57
C ARG A 264 17.36 -0.09 -22.31
N ILE A 265 17.38 1.13 -21.80
CA ILE A 265 18.61 1.93 -21.62
C ILE A 265 18.77 2.37 -20.16
N ASP A 266 20.00 2.70 -19.77
CA ASP A 266 20.32 3.22 -18.44
C ASP A 266 20.19 4.76 -18.36
N SER A 267 20.48 5.32 -17.17
CA SER A 267 20.37 6.76 -16.93
C SER A 267 21.39 7.58 -17.71
N ASP A 268 22.59 7.06 -17.95
CA ASP A 268 23.66 7.79 -18.60
C ASP A 268 23.41 7.87 -20.11
N GLU A 269 22.98 6.77 -20.73
CA GLU A 269 22.56 6.77 -22.13
C GLU A 269 21.35 7.69 -22.35
N ALA A 270 20.34 7.66 -21.47
CA ALA A 270 19.18 8.54 -21.55
C ALA A 270 19.55 10.02 -21.41
N LEU A 271 20.51 10.38 -20.55
CA LEU A 271 21.00 11.75 -20.41
C LEU A 271 21.76 12.22 -21.64
N ASN A 272 22.65 11.39 -22.20
CA ASN A 272 23.37 11.74 -23.43
C ASN A 272 22.39 12.03 -24.57
N MET A 273 21.34 11.22 -24.71
CA MET A 273 20.28 11.47 -25.70
C MET A 273 19.57 12.82 -25.51
N LEU A 274 19.42 13.28 -24.26
CA LEU A 274 18.81 14.57 -23.94
C LEU A 274 19.77 15.73 -24.18
N GLU A 275 21.03 15.63 -23.76
CA GLU A 275 22.03 16.69 -23.85
C GLU A 275 22.52 16.88 -25.30
N ASP A 276 22.71 15.80 -26.07
CA ASP A 276 23.18 15.83 -27.46
C ASP A 276 22.07 16.14 -28.48
N ALA A 277 20.90 16.55 -28.01
CA ALA A 277 19.79 16.95 -28.86
C ALA A 277 20.00 18.36 -29.44
N GLU A 278 19.61 18.58 -30.69
CA GLU A 278 19.67 19.90 -31.36
C GLU A 278 18.98 21.01 -30.53
N SER A 279 17.86 20.66 -29.88
CA SER A 279 17.32 21.43 -28.76
C SER A 279 17.59 20.64 -27.47
N PRO A 280 18.48 21.11 -26.58
CA PRO A 280 18.82 20.41 -25.36
C PRO A 280 17.58 19.99 -24.55
N PHE A 281 17.64 18.79 -23.98
CA PHE A 281 16.54 18.14 -23.25
C PHE A 281 15.25 17.97 -24.05
N PHE A 282 15.37 17.96 -25.39
CA PHE A 282 14.25 17.96 -26.33
C PHE A 282 13.24 19.09 -26.12
N ASN A 283 13.63 20.22 -25.51
CA ASN A 283 12.72 21.29 -25.13
C ASN A 283 12.90 22.55 -26.03
N PRO A 284 12.01 22.76 -27.03
CA PRO A 284 12.10 23.91 -27.93
C PRO A 284 11.58 25.21 -27.31
N HIS A 285 11.02 25.19 -26.10
CA HIS A 285 10.44 26.35 -25.41
C HIS A 285 11.46 27.11 -24.56
N THR A 286 12.73 26.68 -24.56
CA THR A 286 13.77 27.30 -23.73
C THR A 286 14.08 28.72 -24.22
N LEU A 287 13.83 29.74 -23.38
CA LEU A 287 14.19 31.14 -23.65
C LEU A 287 15.61 31.47 -23.19
N VAL A 288 16.01 30.92 -22.04
CA VAL A 288 17.31 31.15 -21.41
C VAL A 288 18.02 29.82 -21.23
N TYR A 289 19.26 29.72 -21.73
CA TYR A 289 20.06 28.51 -21.58
C TYR A 289 21.53 28.86 -21.33
N ASN A 290 22.05 28.40 -20.20
CA ASN A 290 23.44 28.53 -19.79
C ASN A 290 23.87 27.26 -19.03
N GLU A 291 25.13 27.16 -18.62
CA GLU A 291 25.64 25.97 -17.91
C GLU A 291 24.90 25.71 -16.60
N GLU A 292 24.52 26.74 -15.83
CA GLU A 292 23.77 26.56 -14.58
C GLU A 292 22.38 25.94 -14.84
N ARG A 293 21.66 26.44 -15.86
CA ARG A 293 20.37 25.86 -16.31
C ARG A 293 20.53 24.43 -16.80
N ARG A 294 21.62 24.14 -17.52
CA ARG A 294 21.94 22.79 -17.99
C ARG A 294 22.14 21.84 -16.81
N GLU A 295 22.98 22.19 -15.84
CA GLU A 295 23.22 21.39 -14.65
C GLU A 295 21.94 21.12 -13.85
N LEU A 296 21.08 22.13 -13.70
CA LEU A 296 19.78 22.00 -13.06
C LEU A 296 18.88 20.96 -13.77
N LYS A 297 18.80 21.03 -15.11
CA LYS A 297 18.04 20.07 -15.93
C LYS A 297 18.64 18.67 -15.86
N THR A 298 19.96 18.53 -15.93
CA THR A 298 20.64 17.23 -15.78
C THR A 298 20.33 16.59 -14.43
N LYS A 299 20.38 17.37 -13.34
CA LYS A 299 20.02 16.89 -11.98
C LYS A 299 18.55 16.49 -11.86
N PHE A 300 17.66 17.24 -12.50
CA PHE A 300 16.23 16.96 -12.57
C PHE A 300 15.94 15.63 -13.28
N PHE A 301 16.47 15.42 -14.48
CA PHE A 301 16.28 14.15 -15.22
C PHE A 301 16.94 12.97 -14.52
N LYS A 302 18.13 13.12 -13.94
CA LYS A 302 18.74 12.10 -13.06
C LYS A 302 17.84 11.67 -11.90
N THR A 303 17.01 12.58 -11.40
CA THR A 303 16.06 12.28 -10.32
C THR A 303 14.86 11.49 -10.85
N ILE A 304 14.34 11.85 -12.03
CA ILE A 304 13.24 11.14 -12.71
C ILE A 304 13.65 9.70 -13.05
N PHE A 305 14.84 9.51 -13.60
CA PHE A 305 15.32 8.23 -14.13
C PHE A 305 15.48 7.13 -13.07
N LYS A 306 15.63 7.52 -11.79
CA LYS A 306 15.63 6.57 -10.65
C LYS A 306 14.30 5.84 -10.45
N HIS A 307 13.23 6.32 -11.08
CA HIS A 307 11.86 5.92 -10.77
C HIS A 307 11.08 5.38 -11.97
N VAL A 308 11.66 5.38 -13.17
CA VAL A 308 11.01 5.01 -14.42
C VAL A 308 11.88 4.05 -15.21
N ALA A 309 11.26 3.16 -15.97
CA ALA A 309 11.98 2.38 -16.98
C ALA A 309 12.18 3.24 -18.23
N MET A 310 13.37 3.18 -18.82
CA MET A 310 13.72 3.97 -20.00
C MET A 310 14.02 3.04 -21.16
N TYR A 311 13.49 3.37 -22.34
CA TYR A 311 13.75 2.66 -23.57
C TYR A 311 14.06 3.65 -24.67
N LYS A 312 15.04 3.35 -25.51
CA LYS A 312 15.18 3.97 -26.82
C LYS A 312 14.36 3.18 -27.84
N VAL A 313 13.63 3.87 -28.70
CA VAL A 313 12.77 3.29 -29.74
C VAL A 313 13.16 3.86 -31.10
N ASN A 314 13.59 2.99 -31.99
CA ASN A 314 14.04 3.36 -33.32
C ASN A 314 12.84 3.53 -34.26
N THR A 315 12.68 4.75 -34.78
CA THR A 315 11.53 5.15 -35.61
C THR A 315 11.78 5.01 -37.12
N THR A 316 12.85 4.32 -37.51
CA THR A 316 13.12 3.93 -38.92
C THR A 316 12.31 2.69 -39.33
N HIS A 317 11.86 1.88 -38.37
CA HIS A 317 10.95 0.75 -38.58
C HIS A 317 9.52 1.20 -38.90
N SER A 318 8.69 0.27 -39.39
CA SER A 318 7.30 0.58 -39.71
C SER A 318 6.52 0.96 -38.44
N ILE A 319 5.55 1.87 -38.59
CA ILE A 319 4.66 2.29 -37.49
C ILE A 319 3.98 1.06 -36.84
N PHE A 320 3.57 0.08 -37.65
CA PHE A 320 2.94 -1.14 -37.18
C PHE A 320 3.85 -1.96 -36.26
N ASP A 321 5.11 -2.15 -36.65
CA ASP A 321 6.08 -2.92 -35.87
C ASP A 321 6.39 -2.24 -34.53
N ILE A 322 6.53 -0.91 -34.55
CA ILE A 322 6.76 -0.12 -33.33
C ILE A 322 5.56 -0.21 -32.39
N GLN A 323 4.32 -0.08 -32.89
CA GLN A 323 3.12 -0.20 -32.07
C GLN A 323 2.96 -1.60 -31.47
N ARG A 324 3.23 -2.65 -32.25
CA ARG A 324 3.22 -4.03 -31.77
C ARG A 324 4.26 -4.24 -30.68
N TRP A 325 5.45 -3.66 -30.83
CA TRP A 325 6.49 -3.72 -29.80
C TRP A 325 6.07 -3.02 -28.51
N ILE A 326 5.46 -1.84 -28.59
CA ILE A 326 4.93 -1.11 -27.42
C ILE A 326 3.82 -1.93 -26.73
N GLN A 327 2.92 -2.54 -27.49
CA GLN A 327 1.87 -3.41 -26.93
C GLN A 327 2.46 -4.61 -26.17
N ASN A 328 3.45 -5.29 -26.77
CA ASN A 328 4.14 -6.39 -26.10
C ASN A 328 4.82 -5.93 -24.80
N LEU A 329 5.43 -4.74 -24.80
CA LEU A 329 6.02 -4.13 -23.60
C LEU A 329 4.97 -3.90 -22.50
N ILE A 330 3.79 -3.40 -22.87
CA ILE A 330 2.65 -3.17 -21.96
C ILE A 330 2.15 -4.48 -21.36
N GLU A 331 1.98 -5.51 -22.20
CA GLU A 331 1.45 -6.83 -21.80
C GLU A 331 2.43 -7.62 -20.94
N SER A 332 3.72 -7.64 -21.31
CA SER A 332 4.75 -8.38 -20.59
C SER A 332 5.07 -7.76 -19.22
N LYS A 333 4.84 -6.44 -19.08
CA LYS A 333 5.19 -5.65 -17.88
C LYS A 333 6.66 -5.75 -17.50
N GLU A 334 7.56 -6.06 -18.45
CA GLU A 334 9.00 -6.17 -18.20
C GLU A 334 9.62 -4.86 -17.67
N TYR A 335 8.99 -3.71 -17.95
CA TYR A 335 9.39 -2.41 -17.41
C TYR A 335 9.20 -2.31 -15.88
N GLN A 336 8.45 -3.22 -15.27
CA GLN A 336 8.32 -3.34 -13.80
C GLN A 336 9.49 -4.14 -13.18
N GLU A 337 10.23 -4.90 -13.99
CA GLU A 337 11.44 -5.60 -13.57
C GLU A 337 12.66 -4.66 -13.61
N PRO A 338 13.68 -4.81 -12.75
CA PRO A 338 14.91 -4.03 -12.83
C PRO A 338 15.75 -4.37 -14.08
N LEU A 339 16.60 -3.43 -14.55
CA LEU A 339 17.46 -3.66 -15.73
C LEU A 339 18.45 -4.81 -15.48
N LYS A 340 18.60 -5.74 -16.43
CA LYS A 340 19.57 -6.86 -16.31
C LYS A 340 21.02 -6.40 -16.18
N GLU A 341 21.39 -5.19 -16.58
CA GLU A 341 22.75 -4.64 -16.38
C GLU A 341 22.88 -3.80 -15.10
N GLU A 342 21.76 -3.41 -14.48
CA GLU A 342 21.69 -3.04 -13.05
C GLU A 342 21.78 -4.29 -12.13
N SER A 343 21.96 -5.48 -12.71
CA SER A 343 22.34 -6.71 -11.98
C SER A 343 23.85 -6.90 -11.83
N LYS A 344 24.67 -5.89 -12.17
CA LYS A 344 25.91 -5.69 -11.43
C LYS A 344 25.51 -5.21 -10.04
N GLU A 345 25.59 -6.11 -9.07
CA GLU A 345 25.53 -5.78 -7.65
C GLU A 345 26.40 -4.55 -7.36
N ALA A 346 25.78 -3.38 -7.21
CA ALA A 346 26.30 -2.46 -6.22
C ALA A 346 26.16 -3.19 -4.87
N PRO A 347 27.16 -3.17 -3.98
CA PRO A 347 27.15 -3.96 -2.76
C PRO A 347 26.20 -3.36 -1.70
N ILE A 348 24.92 -3.21 -2.06
CA ILE A 348 23.84 -2.69 -1.21
C ILE A 348 23.70 -3.56 0.05
N ASP A 349 23.93 -4.86 -0.05
CA ASP A 349 23.83 -5.74 1.11
C ASP A 349 25.04 -5.57 2.07
N LYS A 350 26.21 -5.13 1.57
CA LYS A 350 27.35 -4.72 2.40
C LYS A 350 27.07 -3.37 3.07
N ASP A 351 26.52 -2.42 2.33
CA ASP A 351 26.15 -1.10 2.87
C ASP A 351 25.07 -1.20 3.95
N ILE A 352 24.07 -2.07 3.76
CA ILE A 352 23.04 -2.34 4.79
C ILE A 352 23.67 -2.97 6.03
N LYS A 353 24.58 -3.94 5.86
CA LYS A 353 25.29 -4.55 6.98
C LYS A 353 26.10 -3.52 7.76
N ASN A 354 26.86 -2.67 7.08
CA ASN A 354 27.63 -1.59 7.70
C ASN A 354 26.71 -0.62 8.45
N ILE A 355 25.60 -0.19 7.85
CA ILE A 355 24.59 0.68 8.50
C ILE A 355 24.08 0.05 9.79
N ILE A 356 23.79 -1.25 9.79
CA ILE A 356 23.30 -1.96 10.98
C ILE A 356 24.36 -2.02 12.08
N GLU A 357 25.62 -2.22 11.71
CA GLU A 357 26.78 -2.29 12.63
C GLU A 357 27.14 -0.91 13.22
N GLU A 358 26.90 0.18 12.48
CA GLU A 358 27.15 1.56 12.92
C GLU A 358 26.08 2.13 13.87
N ILE A 359 24.92 1.48 13.98
CA ILE A 359 23.85 1.95 14.88
C ILE A 359 24.28 1.77 16.33
N ASP A 360 24.37 2.89 17.07
CA ASP A 360 24.52 2.87 18.52
C ASP A 360 23.16 2.59 19.20
N TYR A 361 22.93 1.30 19.49
CA TYR A 361 21.71 0.81 20.14
C TYR A 361 21.58 1.33 21.58
N ASP A 362 22.70 1.53 22.29
CA ASP A 362 22.71 1.98 23.69
C ASP A 362 22.38 3.46 23.79
N ASP A 363 22.93 4.31 22.91
CA ASP A 363 22.55 5.72 22.80
C ASP A 363 21.07 5.87 22.43
N LEU A 364 20.61 5.13 21.42
CA LEU A 364 19.21 5.16 21.00
C LEU A 364 18.27 4.81 22.18
N LEU A 365 18.56 3.72 22.89
CA LEU A 365 17.75 3.29 24.04
C LEU A 365 17.86 4.27 25.22
N SER A 366 19.04 4.85 25.46
CA SER A 366 19.27 5.88 26.48
C SER A 366 18.42 7.13 26.22
N CYS A 367 18.38 7.60 24.98
CA CYS A 367 17.55 8.73 24.56
C CYS A 367 16.06 8.49 24.88
N ILE A 368 15.54 7.30 24.55
CA ILE A 368 14.14 6.92 24.79
C ILE A 368 13.84 6.78 26.29
N LYS A 369 14.75 6.22 27.08
CA LYS A 369 14.57 6.10 28.53
C LYS A 369 14.49 7.48 29.22
N LYS A 370 15.25 8.46 28.74
CA LYS A 370 15.24 9.84 29.26
C LYS A 370 13.98 10.61 28.89
N LEU A 371 13.25 10.19 27.85
CA LEU A 371 12.07 10.89 27.33
C LEU A 371 11.00 11.12 28.41
N LYS A 372 10.75 10.12 29.28
CA LYS A 372 9.77 10.22 30.38
C LYS A 372 9.95 11.45 31.28
N ASN A 373 11.19 11.89 31.46
CA ASN A 373 11.54 12.97 32.39
C ASN A 373 11.60 14.35 31.72
N LYS A 374 11.29 14.45 30.42
CA LYS A 374 11.31 15.72 29.72
C LYS A 374 9.99 16.49 29.90
N ASN A 375 10.08 17.81 29.82
CA ASN A 375 8.96 18.74 29.94
C ASN A 375 7.95 18.64 28.78
N ASN A 376 8.34 18.08 27.63
CA ASN A 376 7.48 17.86 26.46
C ASN A 376 6.68 16.54 26.53
N VAL A 377 6.70 15.84 27.67
CA VAL A 377 6.00 14.56 27.87
C VAL A 377 5.04 14.68 29.04
N ILE A 378 3.76 14.34 28.80
CA ILE A 378 2.74 14.25 29.84
C ILE A 378 2.39 12.78 30.13
N ASN A 379 2.06 12.49 31.38
CA ASN A 379 1.67 11.16 31.86
C ASN A 379 0.27 11.23 32.49
N PRO A 380 -0.79 11.42 31.69
CA PRO A 380 -2.15 11.50 32.20
C PRO A 380 -2.54 10.19 32.88
N ASN A 381 -3.30 10.29 33.97
CA ASN A 381 -3.91 9.11 34.58
C ASN A 381 -5.00 8.53 33.64
N PRO A 382 -5.46 7.28 33.86
CA PRO A 382 -6.40 6.65 32.94
C PRO A 382 -7.73 7.41 32.73
N LYS A 383 -8.23 8.15 33.73
CA LYS A 383 -9.45 8.94 33.58
C LYS A 383 -9.21 10.19 32.74
N GLU A 384 -8.10 10.89 32.98
CA GLU A 384 -7.68 12.04 32.17
C GLU A 384 -7.47 11.63 30.72
N LEU A 385 -6.76 10.53 30.48
CA LEU A 385 -6.50 10.00 29.14
C LEU A 385 -7.79 9.67 28.38
N GLU A 386 -8.75 9.05 29.07
CA GLU A 386 -10.07 8.77 28.52
C GLU A 386 -10.85 10.04 28.17
N GLN A 387 -10.84 11.05 29.04
CA GLN A 387 -11.47 12.34 28.78
C GLN A 387 -10.84 13.05 27.58
N MET A 388 -9.50 13.06 27.50
CA MET A 388 -8.76 13.63 26.38
C MET A 388 -9.13 12.96 25.05
N ALA A 389 -9.23 11.63 25.02
CA ALA A 389 -9.56 10.90 23.80
C ALA A 389 -11.02 11.06 23.38
N LYS A 390 -11.97 10.98 24.31
CA LYS A 390 -13.41 10.99 24.00
C LYS A 390 -13.90 12.25 23.29
N VAL A 391 -13.21 13.38 23.43
CA VAL A 391 -13.52 14.63 22.71
C VAL A 391 -13.40 14.45 21.18
N TYR A 392 -12.55 13.53 20.73
CA TYR A 392 -12.31 13.25 19.30
C TYR A 392 -13.07 12.02 18.78
N GLY A 393 -13.75 11.27 19.64
CA GLY A 393 -14.47 10.06 19.27
C GLY A 393 -15.95 10.30 18.99
N THR A 394 -16.53 9.50 18.09
CA THR A 394 -17.98 9.48 17.86
C THR A 394 -18.65 8.57 18.87
N LYS A 395 -19.54 9.11 19.70
CA LYS A 395 -20.30 8.33 20.69
C LYS A 395 -21.39 7.51 20.00
N THR A 396 -21.49 6.24 20.34
CA THR A 396 -22.55 5.34 19.84
C THR A 396 -23.81 5.42 20.72
N LYS A 397 -24.92 4.86 20.23
CA LYS A 397 -26.16 4.70 20.99
C LYS A 397 -26.01 3.83 22.25
N TRP A 398 -24.93 3.04 22.32
CA TRP A 398 -24.59 2.20 23.47
C TRP A 398 -23.68 2.91 24.48
N GLY A 399 -23.27 4.15 24.21
CA GLY A 399 -22.34 4.90 25.06
C GLY A 399 -20.86 4.54 24.85
N SER A 400 -20.55 3.58 23.96
CA SER A 400 -19.20 3.33 23.46
C SER A 400 -18.74 4.43 22.50
N TYR A 401 -17.46 4.41 22.12
CA TYR A 401 -16.86 5.43 21.25
C TYR A 401 -16.18 4.78 20.04
N ASN A 402 -16.30 5.43 18.89
CA ASN A 402 -15.63 5.07 17.64
C ASN A 402 -14.61 6.15 17.26
N PHE A 403 -13.40 5.72 16.95
CA PHE A 403 -12.32 6.56 16.40
C PHE A 403 -12.11 6.25 14.92
N VAL A 404 -11.53 7.19 14.18
CA VAL A 404 -11.27 7.03 12.74
C VAL A 404 -9.81 7.30 12.47
N SER A 405 -9.13 6.34 11.85
CA SER A 405 -7.74 6.46 11.42
C SER A 405 -7.66 6.70 9.90
N THR A 406 -6.66 7.43 9.44
CA THR A 406 -6.37 7.62 8.01
C THR A 406 -5.82 6.32 7.42
N VAL A 407 -4.90 5.69 8.15
CA VAL A 407 -4.33 4.39 7.83
C VAL A 407 -5.29 3.30 8.32
N LYS A 408 -5.85 2.51 7.41
CA LYS A 408 -6.85 1.48 7.76
C LYS A 408 -6.25 0.10 8.08
N ASN A 409 -4.96 -0.09 7.83
CA ASN A 409 -4.30 -1.39 7.88
C ASN A 409 -2.84 -1.25 8.31
N ARG A 410 -2.21 -2.36 8.70
CA ARG A 410 -0.78 -2.39 8.98
C ARG A 410 0.06 -2.10 7.74
N SER A 411 1.18 -1.42 7.93
CA SER A 411 2.19 -1.03 6.96
C SER A 411 3.26 -2.11 6.81
N ALA A 412 2.85 -3.36 6.60
CA ALA A 412 3.77 -4.50 6.53
C ALA A 412 4.87 -4.35 5.44
N PRO A 413 4.58 -3.85 4.22
CA PRO A 413 5.61 -3.59 3.21
C PRO A 413 6.62 -2.49 3.61
N LEU A 414 6.30 -1.67 4.62
CA LEU A 414 7.11 -0.55 5.12
C LEU A 414 7.71 -0.84 6.50
N THR A 415 7.70 -2.11 6.92
CA THR A 415 8.29 -2.55 8.18
C THR A 415 9.66 -3.17 7.92
N ILE A 416 10.69 -2.74 8.67
CA ILE A 416 12.02 -3.36 8.68
C ILE A 416 12.41 -3.77 10.09
N ILE A 417 13.02 -4.96 10.22
CA ILE A 417 13.59 -5.47 11.47
C ILE A 417 15.11 -5.31 11.42
N ILE A 418 15.62 -4.52 12.35
CA ILE A 418 17.00 -4.09 12.48
C ILE A 418 17.64 -4.78 13.69
N GLY A 419 18.87 -5.24 13.51
CA GLY A 419 19.66 -5.97 14.52
C GLY A 419 20.60 -6.95 13.84
N LYS A 420 21.24 -7.81 14.64
CA LYS A 420 22.18 -8.84 14.13
C LYS A 420 21.51 -9.83 13.16
N ASP A 421 22.32 -10.62 12.46
CA ASP A 421 21.89 -11.61 11.45
C ASP A 421 20.77 -12.56 11.90
N LYS A 422 20.67 -12.84 13.21
CA LYS A 422 19.63 -13.70 13.80
C LYS A 422 18.24 -13.06 13.74
N VAL A 423 18.13 -11.73 13.75
CA VAL A 423 16.86 -10.99 13.79
C VAL A 423 16.59 -10.15 12.55
N HIS A 424 17.63 -9.82 11.79
CA HIS A 424 17.51 -8.99 10.60
C HIS A 424 16.54 -9.58 9.57
N THR A 425 15.80 -8.71 8.90
CA THR A 425 14.85 -9.12 7.85
C THR A 425 15.60 -9.66 6.64
N LYS A 426 15.54 -10.98 6.41
CA LYS A 426 16.11 -11.61 5.22
C LYS A 426 15.24 -11.36 3.98
N ASN A 427 15.85 -11.32 2.79
CA ASN A 427 15.19 -11.12 1.50
C ASN A 427 14.37 -9.81 1.41
N LEU A 428 15.05 -8.69 1.62
CA LEU A 428 14.44 -7.35 1.60
C LEU A 428 13.83 -7.02 0.23
N THR A 429 12.62 -6.47 0.24
CA THR A 429 12.03 -5.82 -0.96
C THR A 429 12.80 -4.55 -1.32
N LYS A 430 12.66 -4.06 -2.56
CA LYS A 430 13.26 -2.79 -2.99
C LYS A 430 12.97 -1.63 -2.02
N VAL A 431 11.70 -1.49 -1.60
CA VAL A 431 11.27 -0.46 -0.64
C VAL A 431 11.98 -0.62 0.71
N GLN A 432 12.08 -1.84 1.23
CA GLN A 432 12.77 -2.07 2.51
C GLN A 432 14.28 -1.80 2.42
N LYS A 433 14.93 -2.12 1.29
CA LYS A 433 16.33 -1.75 1.05
C LYS A 433 16.51 -0.22 1.09
N GLU A 434 15.61 0.54 0.45
CA GLU A 434 15.61 2.00 0.51
C GLU A 434 15.40 2.55 1.94
N LEU A 435 14.54 1.91 2.74
CA LEU A 435 14.37 2.28 4.15
C LEU A 435 15.66 2.07 4.95
N PHE A 436 16.38 0.96 4.73
CA PHE A 436 17.68 0.75 5.38
C PHE A 436 18.70 1.81 4.98
N LEU A 437 18.79 2.17 3.70
CA LEU A 437 19.72 3.20 3.22
C LEU A 437 19.45 4.59 3.84
N ARG A 438 18.19 4.90 4.18
CA ARG A 438 17.79 6.17 4.83
C ARG A 438 17.75 6.09 6.35
N LEU A 439 18.01 4.93 6.93
CA LEU A 439 17.84 4.68 8.36
C LEU A 439 18.69 5.62 9.23
N PRO A 440 19.99 5.90 8.94
CA PRO A 440 20.79 6.81 9.76
C PRO A 440 20.18 8.22 9.84
N LYS A 441 19.79 8.78 8.69
CA LYS A 441 19.11 10.08 8.64
C LYS A 441 17.79 10.04 9.40
N THR A 442 16.96 9.00 9.17
CA THR A 442 15.66 8.85 9.84
C THR A 442 15.83 8.79 11.35
N LEU A 443 16.82 8.05 11.87
CA LEU A 443 17.09 7.98 13.30
C LEU A 443 17.54 9.33 13.87
N ASN A 444 18.34 10.10 13.14
CA ASN A 444 18.70 11.46 13.53
C ASN A 444 17.48 12.39 13.58
N ASP A 445 16.61 12.33 12.58
CA ASP A 445 15.38 13.13 12.51
C ASP A 445 14.42 12.76 13.65
N VAL A 446 14.29 11.46 13.97
CA VAL A 446 13.53 11.00 15.13
C VAL A 446 14.15 11.52 16.43
N LYS A 447 15.46 11.40 16.63
CA LYS A 447 16.14 11.92 17.84
C LYS A 447 15.89 13.42 18.02
N ASN A 448 15.92 14.19 16.93
CA ASN A 448 15.59 15.62 16.93
C ASN A 448 14.13 15.87 17.28
N TYR A 449 13.21 15.08 16.73
CA TYR A 449 11.79 15.17 17.05
C TYR A 449 11.50 14.89 18.53
N LEU A 450 12.15 13.89 19.12
CA LEU A 450 12.01 13.54 20.55
C LEU A 450 12.46 14.66 21.51
N GLN A 451 13.19 15.67 21.04
CA GLN A 451 13.53 16.85 21.83
C GLN A 451 12.41 17.90 21.88
N LYS A 452 11.51 17.90 20.90
CA LYS A 452 10.58 19.02 20.65
C LYS A 452 9.10 18.60 20.62
N GLY A 453 8.80 17.42 20.09
CA GLY A 453 7.43 16.92 19.92
C GLY A 453 6.72 16.75 21.26
N SER A 454 5.41 16.98 21.29
CA SER A 454 4.61 16.77 22.50
C SER A 454 4.16 15.32 22.57
N PHE A 455 4.41 14.62 23.68
CA PHE A 455 4.07 13.21 23.83
C PHE A 455 3.16 12.94 25.02
N VAL A 456 2.31 11.94 24.87
CA VAL A 456 1.68 11.21 25.99
C VAL A 456 2.46 9.92 26.21
N VAL A 457 2.92 9.70 27.44
CA VAL A 457 3.45 8.40 27.85
C VAL A 457 2.34 7.54 28.48
N THR A 458 2.29 6.26 28.13
CA THR A 458 1.34 5.29 28.70
C THR A 458 2.06 3.99 29.02
N GLU A 459 2.08 3.60 30.29
CA GLU A 459 2.76 2.38 30.76
C GLU A 459 1.76 1.27 31.10
N ARG A 460 1.85 0.11 30.46
CA ARG A 460 1.01 -1.05 30.74
C ARG A 460 1.83 -2.31 30.93
N VAL A 461 1.22 -3.35 31.47
CA VAL A 461 1.81 -4.68 31.64
C VAL A 461 1.07 -5.65 30.73
N MET A 462 1.83 -6.40 29.94
CA MET A 462 1.30 -7.48 29.11
C MET A 462 1.40 -8.78 29.90
N GLY A 463 0.30 -9.52 30.01
CA GLY A 463 0.21 -10.72 30.82
C GLY A 463 -0.15 -10.45 32.29
N ASN A 464 -0.56 -11.50 32.99
CA ASN A 464 -0.86 -11.50 34.43
C ASN A 464 -0.50 -12.87 35.02
N ASN A 465 0.80 -13.12 35.21
CA ASN A 465 1.36 -14.36 35.74
C ASN A 465 2.77 -14.11 36.30
N ASP A 466 3.35 -15.13 36.94
CA ASP A 466 4.66 -15.01 37.58
C ASP A 466 5.86 -15.32 36.68
N HIS A 467 5.64 -15.69 35.42
CA HIS A 467 6.69 -16.17 34.51
C HIS A 467 7.08 -15.12 33.45
N PHE A 468 6.10 -14.46 32.85
CA PHE A 468 6.30 -13.58 31.71
C PHE A 468 5.25 -12.47 31.68
N THR A 469 5.63 -11.32 32.25
CA THR A 469 4.80 -10.11 32.25
C THR A 469 5.61 -8.88 31.82
N PRO A 470 5.84 -8.67 30.50
CA PRO A 470 6.56 -7.50 30.00
C PRO A 470 5.92 -6.17 30.39
N LYS A 471 6.75 -5.16 30.68
CA LYS A 471 6.30 -3.78 30.86
C LYS A 471 6.36 -3.04 29.53
N CYS A 472 5.21 -2.68 28.98
CA CYS A 472 5.04 -2.00 27.71
C CYS A 472 4.90 -0.49 27.93
N ILE A 473 5.73 0.30 27.26
CA ILE A 473 5.81 1.76 27.42
C ILE A 473 5.60 2.39 26.04
N LEU A 474 4.46 3.03 25.85
CA LEU A 474 4.11 3.78 24.64
C LEU A 474 4.39 5.27 24.88
N TYR A 475 5.15 5.88 23.98
CA TYR A 475 5.20 7.33 23.80
C TYR A 475 4.49 7.65 22.49
N CYS A 476 3.27 8.17 22.58
CA CYS A 476 2.49 8.58 21.42
C CYS A 476 2.59 10.09 21.27
N SER A 477 3.03 10.56 20.11
CA SER A 477 3.04 11.97 19.81
C SER A 477 1.61 12.50 19.69
N ILE A 478 1.37 13.66 20.29
CA ILE A 478 0.09 14.36 20.31
C ILE A 478 0.19 15.74 19.67
N HIS A 479 1.15 15.95 18.77
CA HIS A 479 1.18 17.14 17.93
C HIS A 479 -0.16 17.31 17.18
N ARG A 480 -0.67 16.19 16.66
CA ARG A 480 -2.09 15.99 16.34
C ARG A 480 -2.81 15.55 17.60
N LYS A 481 -3.57 16.45 18.24
CA LYS A 481 -4.17 16.22 19.57
C LYS A 481 -5.10 15.02 19.60
N GLU A 482 -5.77 14.72 18.50
CA GLU A 482 -6.67 13.59 18.36
C GLU A 482 -5.95 12.24 18.49
N MET A 483 -4.63 12.16 18.25
CA MET A 483 -3.83 10.91 18.35
C MET A 483 -3.77 10.32 19.75
N VAL A 484 -4.15 11.08 20.78
CA VAL A 484 -4.27 10.58 22.16
C VAL A 484 -5.19 9.35 22.26
N HIS A 485 -6.11 9.16 21.31
CA HIS A 485 -6.94 7.95 21.23
C HIS A 485 -6.12 6.65 21.13
N LEU A 486 -4.93 6.66 20.52
CA LEU A 486 -4.05 5.49 20.43
C LEU A 486 -3.56 5.06 21.81
N SER A 487 -3.13 6.02 22.63
CA SER A 487 -2.78 5.79 24.04
C SER A 487 -3.97 5.32 24.87
N PHE A 488 -5.16 5.88 24.63
CA PHE A 488 -6.39 5.44 25.30
C PHE A 488 -6.78 4.00 24.93
N MET A 489 -6.74 3.65 23.65
CA MET A 489 -6.98 2.28 23.18
C MET A 489 -5.94 1.31 23.76
N PHE A 490 -4.67 1.72 23.81
CA PHE A 490 -3.58 0.95 24.42
C PHE A 490 -3.81 0.74 25.93
N ASP A 491 -4.26 1.77 26.66
CA ASP A 491 -4.66 1.62 28.06
C ASP A 491 -5.67 0.50 28.21
N LYS A 492 -6.68 0.45 27.35
CA LYS A 492 -7.83 -0.44 27.48
C LYS A 492 -7.52 -1.86 27.03
N SER A 493 -6.46 -2.09 26.26
CA SER A 493 -6.05 -3.44 25.83
C SER A 493 -5.17 -4.20 26.84
N LEU A 494 -4.40 -3.51 27.71
CA LEU A 494 -3.41 -4.14 28.60
C LEU A 494 -3.61 -3.79 30.09
N PHE A 495 -2.94 -4.53 30.98
CA PHE A 495 -3.07 -4.37 32.44
C PHE A 495 -2.32 -3.15 32.95
N ARG A 496 -2.74 -2.60 34.10
CA ARG A 496 -2.03 -1.47 34.69
C ARG A 496 -0.85 -1.96 35.55
N PRO A 497 0.27 -1.23 35.60
CA PRO A 497 1.45 -1.64 36.38
C PRO A 497 1.20 -1.77 37.88
N GLN A 498 0.20 -1.09 38.44
CA GLN A 498 -0.20 -1.23 39.84
C GLN A 498 -1.03 -2.50 40.11
N ASP A 499 -1.67 -3.06 39.09
CA ASP A 499 -2.56 -4.23 39.23
C ASP A 499 -1.77 -5.55 39.08
N VAL A 500 -0.65 -5.52 38.35
CA VAL A 500 0.14 -6.70 37.99
C VAL A 500 1.63 -6.42 38.14
N LYS A 501 2.32 -7.30 38.89
CA LYS A 501 3.78 -7.23 39.05
C LYS A 501 4.48 -7.64 37.75
N SER A 502 5.23 -6.69 37.17
CA SER A 502 6.06 -6.93 35.98
C SER A 502 7.26 -7.84 36.31
N LYS A 503 7.40 -8.95 35.59
CA LYS A 503 8.54 -9.90 35.61
C LYS A 503 9.13 -10.14 34.20
N GLY A 504 8.78 -9.28 33.25
CA GLY A 504 9.26 -9.31 31.87
C GLY A 504 10.27 -8.22 31.52
N PRO A 505 10.74 -8.18 30.27
CA PRO A 505 11.53 -7.08 29.74
C PRO A 505 10.70 -5.78 29.72
N LYS A 506 11.39 -4.64 29.62
CA LYS A 506 10.75 -3.37 29.23
C LYS A 506 10.71 -3.29 27.70
N LEU A 507 9.54 -3.04 27.15
CA LEU A 507 9.29 -2.89 25.73
C LEU A 507 8.88 -1.45 25.47
N TYR A 508 9.49 -0.80 24.48
CA TYR A 508 9.25 0.60 24.15
C TYR A 508 8.64 0.72 22.75
N LEU A 509 7.67 1.61 22.62
CA LEU A 509 7.13 2.07 21.34
C LEU A 509 7.16 3.59 21.30
N ILE A 510 7.82 4.15 20.29
CA ILE A 510 7.68 5.55 19.90
C ILE A 510 6.73 5.59 18.71
N ASP A 511 5.60 6.26 18.86
CA ASP A 511 4.59 6.38 17.80
C ASP A 511 4.43 7.86 17.44
N ILE A 512 4.70 8.21 16.18
CA ILE A 512 4.61 9.58 15.64
C ILE A 512 3.67 9.54 14.42
N PRO A 513 2.34 9.56 14.63
CA PRO A 513 1.37 9.40 13.55
C PRO A 513 1.39 10.51 12.50
N GLU A 514 1.78 11.72 12.90
CA GLU A 514 1.91 12.91 12.06
C GLU A 514 3.19 12.94 11.21
N TRP A 515 4.05 11.92 11.31
CA TRP A 515 5.18 11.81 10.39
C TRP A 515 4.66 11.83 8.95
N HIS A 516 5.41 12.49 8.07
CA HIS A 516 4.98 12.70 6.69
C HIS A 516 4.54 11.36 6.06
N GLU A 517 3.32 11.28 5.48
CA GLU A 517 2.71 10.01 5.06
C GLU A 517 3.53 9.27 3.98
N MET A 518 4.17 10.03 3.08
CA MET A 518 5.15 9.53 2.11
C MET A 518 6.51 9.19 2.73
N GLU A 519 6.63 9.16 4.06
CA GLU A 519 7.79 8.72 4.85
C GLU A 519 7.39 7.71 5.94
N ARG A 520 6.18 7.15 5.85
CA ARG A 520 5.64 6.14 6.77
C ARG A 520 6.50 4.89 6.81
N GLN A 521 6.94 4.49 7.99
CA GLN A 521 7.79 3.32 8.17
C GLN A 521 7.71 2.81 9.60
N ILE A 522 7.91 1.50 9.76
CA ILE A 522 7.93 0.85 11.06
C ILE A 522 9.31 0.24 11.27
N LEU A 523 10.07 0.81 12.20
CA LEU A 523 11.44 0.40 12.53
C LEU A 523 11.40 -0.48 13.78
N VAL A 524 11.90 -1.70 13.69
CA VAL A 524 11.82 -2.69 14.77
C VAL A 524 13.22 -3.08 15.20
N PHE A 525 13.53 -2.95 16.49
CA PHE A 525 14.82 -3.28 17.09
C PHE A 525 14.64 -4.33 18.20
N PRO A 526 14.54 -5.64 17.85
CA PRO A 526 14.18 -6.69 18.80
C PRO A 526 15.16 -6.85 19.96
N GLU A 527 16.45 -6.66 19.71
CA GLU A 527 17.52 -6.89 20.70
C GLU A 527 17.45 -5.89 21.87
N ILE A 528 16.96 -4.68 21.63
CA ILE A 528 16.75 -3.66 22.67
C ILE A 528 15.27 -3.45 23.04
N GLY A 529 14.36 -4.24 22.49
CA GLY A 529 12.93 -4.18 22.78
C GLY A 529 12.28 -2.84 22.37
N LEU A 530 12.68 -2.27 21.23
CA LEU A 530 12.18 -0.99 20.73
C LEU A 530 11.44 -1.17 19.40
N THR A 531 10.33 -0.46 19.24
CA THR A 531 9.72 -0.19 17.93
C THR A 531 9.52 1.32 17.76
N ILE A 532 9.76 1.84 16.58
CA ILE A 532 9.45 3.23 16.19
C ILE A 532 8.47 3.15 15.03
N ALA A 533 7.26 3.66 15.23
CA ALA A 533 6.21 3.76 14.22
C ALA A 533 6.09 5.22 13.77
N LEU A 534 6.29 5.45 12.47
CA LEU A 534 6.23 6.77 11.86
C LEU A 534 5.11 6.80 10.83
N GLY A 535 4.19 7.75 10.93
CA GLY A 535 3.20 8.05 9.88
C GLY A 535 1.99 7.11 9.85
N SER A 536 1.67 6.46 10.96
CA SER A 536 0.51 5.58 11.08
C SER A 536 -0.33 5.96 12.29
N ASP A 537 -1.60 6.30 12.06
CA ASP A 537 -2.60 6.57 13.09
C ASP A 537 -3.50 5.36 13.37
N TYR A 538 -3.09 4.16 12.94
CA TYR A 538 -3.83 2.91 13.13
C TYR A 538 -3.43 2.20 14.43
N TYR A 539 -4.40 1.97 15.34
CA TYR A 539 -4.15 1.28 16.61
C TYR A 539 -3.58 -0.13 16.44
N GLY A 540 -3.93 -0.80 15.34
CA GLY A 540 -3.38 -2.12 15.04
C GLY A 540 -1.86 -2.15 14.91
N GLU A 541 -1.18 -1.03 14.60
CA GLU A 541 0.28 -0.95 14.66
C GLU A 541 0.79 -0.94 16.10
N VAL A 542 0.19 -0.13 16.98
CA VAL A 542 0.53 -0.06 18.41
C VAL A 542 0.41 -1.44 19.06
N LYS A 543 -0.73 -2.11 18.87
CA LYS A 543 -0.97 -3.45 19.40
C LYS A 543 0.09 -4.45 18.91
N LYS A 544 0.33 -4.51 17.60
CA LYS A 544 1.21 -5.54 17.02
C LYS A 544 2.70 -5.25 17.25
N ALA A 545 3.10 -3.99 17.45
CA ALA A 545 4.47 -3.64 17.85
C ALA A 545 4.86 -4.31 19.18
N PHE A 546 4.03 -4.17 20.22
CA PHE A 546 4.30 -4.80 21.51
C PHE A 546 4.22 -6.33 21.46
N LEU A 547 3.23 -6.88 20.73
CA LEU A 547 3.06 -8.33 20.65
C LEU A 547 4.24 -9.00 19.90
N ARG A 548 4.73 -8.39 18.82
CA ARG A 548 5.96 -8.82 18.12
C ARG A 548 7.14 -8.93 19.09
N MET A 549 7.37 -7.89 19.87
CA MET A 549 8.47 -7.87 20.85
C MET A 549 8.26 -8.88 21.98
N ALA A 550 7.03 -9.00 22.51
CA ALA A 550 6.72 -9.97 23.54
C ALA A 550 6.96 -11.41 23.06
N MET A 551 6.57 -11.76 21.82
CA MET A 551 6.86 -13.08 21.25
C MET A 551 8.36 -13.34 21.11
N TRP A 552 9.13 -12.35 20.66
CA TRP A 552 10.58 -12.45 20.57
C TRP A 552 11.23 -12.77 21.93
N PHE A 553 10.87 -12.01 22.98
CA PHE A 553 11.42 -12.24 24.32
C PHE A 553 10.87 -13.49 25.02
N ALA A 554 9.64 -13.91 24.70
CA ALA A 554 9.12 -15.20 25.15
C ALA A 554 9.97 -16.35 24.58
N LYS A 555 10.32 -16.27 23.29
CA LYS A 555 11.24 -17.20 22.63
C LYS A 555 12.60 -17.28 23.30
N GLN A 556 13.21 -16.13 23.64
CA GLN A 556 14.50 -16.11 24.33
C GLN A 556 14.44 -16.72 25.74
N ARG A 557 13.24 -16.86 26.33
CA ARG A 557 13.01 -17.49 27.63
C ARG A 557 12.54 -18.94 27.53
N GLY A 558 12.67 -19.57 26.36
CA GLY A 558 12.31 -20.97 26.15
C GLY A 558 10.80 -21.24 26.06
N MET A 559 9.99 -20.20 25.83
CA MET A 559 8.57 -20.30 25.51
C MET A 559 8.35 -20.04 24.02
N LEU A 560 7.14 -20.28 23.50
CA LEU A 560 6.83 -19.96 22.11
C LEU A 560 5.65 -19.01 22.02
N GLY A 561 5.86 -17.85 21.40
CA GLY A 561 4.80 -16.89 21.13
C GLY A 561 3.92 -17.35 19.97
N LEU A 562 2.64 -17.58 20.23
CA LEU A 562 1.68 -18.11 19.25
C LEU A 562 0.64 -17.04 18.92
N HIS A 563 0.37 -16.82 17.63
CA HIS A 563 -0.75 -16.01 17.16
C HIS A 563 -2.04 -16.85 17.15
N SER A 564 -2.47 -17.23 18.34
CA SER A 564 -3.54 -18.21 18.57
C SER A 564 -4.54 -17.67 19.58
N GLY A 565 -5.82 -18.00 19.35
CA GLY A 565 -6.83 -17.91 20.39
C GLY A 565 -6.65 -19.02 21.41
N ALA A 566 -7.09 -18.79 22.64
CA ALA A 566 -7.03 -19.78 23.71
C ALA A 566 -8.31 -19.76 24.55
N LYS A 567 -8.76 -20.95 24.94
CA LYS A 567 -9.88 -21.17 25.84
C LYS A 567 -9.75 -22.51 26.57
N LEU A 568 -10.44 -22.65 27.69
CA LEU A 568 -10.72 -23.94 28.29
C LEU A 568 -12.06 -24.46 27.75
N ILE A 569 -12.12 -25.73 27.40
CA ILE A 569 -13.36 -26.43 27.04
C ILE A 569 -13.65 -27.48 28.12
N LYS A 570 -14.87 -27.47 28.66
CA LYS A 570 -15.44 -28.53 29.48
C LYS A 570 -16.45 -29.29 28.63
N ALA A 571 -16.18 -30.56 28.35
CA ALA A 571 -17.05 -31.37 27.51
C ALA A 571 -17.33 -32.69 28.19
N ASN A 572 -18.56 -33.20 28.04
CA ASN A 572 -18.90 -34.53 28.48
C ASN A 572 -18.37 -35.52 27.44
N ASP A 573 -17.37 -36.32 27.82
CA ASP A 573 -16.77 -37.32 26.95
C ASP A 573 -17.78 -38.41 26.62
N ALA A 574 -18.00 -38.66 25.32
CA ALA A 574 -19.02 -39.58 24.85
C ALA A 574 -18.72 -41.05 25.20
N LYS A 575 -17.47 -41.38 25.55
CA LYS A 575 -17.06 -42.75 25.87
C LYS A 575 -17.11 -43.01 27.37
N THR A 576 -16.69 -42.05 28.19
CA THR A 576 -16.63 -42.22 29.66
C THR A 576 -17.80 -41.58 30.39
N ASN A 577 -18.56 -40.69 29.74
CA ASN A 577 -19.61 -39.85 30.32
C ASN A 577 -19.12 -38.94 31.47
N GLU A 578 -17.82 -38.62 31.50
CA GLU A 578 -17.20 -37.72 32.47
C GLU A 578 -16.99 -36.33 31.86
N ILE A 579 -17.03 -35.28 32.70
CA ILE A 579 -16.62 -33.94 32.28
C ILE A 579 -15.10 -33.89 32.16
N LYS A 580 -14.61 -33.77 30.92
CA LYS A 580 -13.19 -33.59 30.61
C LYS A 580 -12.87 -32.12 30.35
N ARG A 581 -11.66 -31.71 30.74
CA ARG A 581 -11.16 -30.33 30.64
C ARG A 581 -10.00 -30.27 29.65
N TYR A 582 -10.19 -29.49 28.59
CA TYR A 582 -9.19 -29.31 27.55
C TYR A 582 -8.77 -27.85 27.43
N SER A 583 -7.47 -27.59 27.54
CA SER A 583 -6.92 -26.37 26.96
C SER A 583 -7.09 -26.45 25.45
N THR A 584 -7.49 -25.37 24.80
CA THR A 584 -7.69 -25.34 23.35
C THR A 584 -6.96 -24.15 22.75
N LEU A 585 -6.06 -24.42 21.81
CA LEU A 585 -5.40 -23.42 20.96
C LEU A 585 -6.08 -23.38 19.61
N ILE A 586 -6.37 -22.18 19.10
CA ILE A 586 -7.07 -21.95 17.84
C ILE A 586 -6.22 -21.04 16.95
N PHE A 587 -5.55 -21.65 15.98
CA PHE A 587 -4.73 -20.96 14.99
C PHE A 587 -5.57 -20.57 13.78
N GLY A 588 -5.25 -19.43 13.17
CA GLY A 588 -5.97 -18.96 11.99
C GLY A 588 -5.49 -17.58 11.55
N LEU A 589 -5.48 -17.36 10.24
CA LEU A 589 -5.24 -16.03 9.71
C LEU A 589 -6.37 -15.06 10.07
N THR A 590 -6.11 -13.77 9.88
CA THR A 590 -7.16 -12.75 10.08
C THR A 590 -8.34 -13.04 9.17
N ALA A 591 -9.56 -12.94 9.71
CA ALA A 591 -10.82 -13.19 9.00
C ALA A 591 -11.04 -14.65 8.51
N THR A 592 -10.43 -15.64 9.18
CA THR A 592 -10.73 -17.07 8.97
C THR A 592 -11.61 -17.68 10.08
N GLY A 593 -12.05 -16.91 11.08
CA GLY A 593 -12.90 -17.41 12.16
C GLY A 593 -12.17 -17.72 13.48
N LYS A 594 -10.89 -17.35 13.63
CA LYS A 594 -10.12 -17.49 14.88
C LYS A 594 -10.85 -16.89 16.09
N THR A 595 -11.03 -15.56 16.12
CA THR A 595 -11.73 -14.88 17.24
C THR A 595 -13.16 -15.37 17.42
N THR A 596 -13.85 -15.68 16.31
CA THR A 596 -15.20 -16.28 16.33
C THR A 596 -15.21 -17.53 17.18
N HIS A 597 -14.38 -18.53 16.86
CA HIS A 597 -14.36 -19.80 17.59
C HIS A 597 -13.71 -19.69 18.98
N SER A 598 -12.75 -18.79 19.19
CA SER A 598 -12.23 -18.49 20.53
C SER A 598 -13.34 -18.05 21.49
N CYS A 599 -14.28 -17.23 20.99
CA CYS A 599 -15.37 -16.66 21.78
C CYS A 599 -16.74 -17.34 21.56
N HIS A 600 -16.78 -18.51 20.92
CA HIS A 600 -18.03 -19.25 20.66
C HIS A 600 -18.33 -20.26 21.79
N SER A 601 -19.60 -20.54 22.09
CA SER A 601 -19.97 -21.56 23.09
C SER A 601 -19.77 -23.00 22.59
N HIS A 602 -19.75 -23.16 21.27
CA HIS A 602 -19.77 -24.45 20.56
C HIS A 602 -20.96 -25.33 20.92
N ASN A 603 -22.06 -24.73 21.38
CA ASN A 603 -23.28 -25.44 21.76
C ASN A 603 -23.02 -26.56 22.80
N LEU A 604 -22.01 -26.35 23.65
CA LEU A 604 -21.68 -27.19 24.81
C LEU A 604 -22.62 -26.84 25.96
N ASN A 605 -23.86 -27.34 25.85
CA ASN A 605 -24.98 -26.92 26.69
C ASN A 605 -25.44 -28.01 27.69
N LYS A 606 -24.79 -29.19 27.73
CA LYS A 606 -25.16 -30.23 28.72
C LYS A 606 -24.73 -29.82 30.14
N PRO A 607 -25.36 -30.35 31.20
CA PRO A 607 -24.91 -30.10 32.57
C PRO A 607 -23.42 -30.40 32.75
N GLY A 608 -22.67 -29.45 33.30
CA GLY A 608 -21.22 -29.54 33.50
C GLY A 608 -20.36 -29.20 32.27
N GLU A 609 -20.95 -29.07 31.08
CA GLU A 609 -20.25 -28.58 29.90
C GLU A 609 -20.17 -27.05 29.88
N GLY A 610 -19.23 -26.55 29.09
CA GLY A 610 -19.11 -25.12 28.85
C GLY A 610 -17.75 -24.74 28.28
N ILE A 611 -17.53 -23.44 28.18
CA ILE A 611 -16.27 -22.87 27.74
C ILE A 611 -15.82 -21.78 28.70
N GLU A 612 -14.52 -21.53 28.73
CA GLU A 612 -13.94 -20.41 29.46
C GLU A 612 -12.95 -19.67 28.57
N ILE A 613 -13.29 -18.45 28.15
CA ILE A 613 -12.51 -17.65 27.21
C ILE A 613 -11.25 -17.12 27.90
N VAL A 614 -10.10 -17.29 27.25
CA VAL A 614 -8.80 -16.86 27.78
C VAL A 614 -8.18 -15.74 26.93
N GLN A 615 -7.96 -16.00 25.63
CA GLN A 615 -7.40 -15.03 24.67
C GLN A 615 -8.00 -15.24 23.28
N ASP A 616 -7.99 -14.19 22.45
CA ASP A 616 -8.41 -14.29 21.05
C ASP A 616 -7.27 -14.24 20.04
N ASP A 617 -6.11 -13.70 20.41
CA ASP A 617 -5.09 -13.31 19.43
C ASP A 617 -3.69 -13.83 19.71
N PHE A 618 -3.12 -13.65 20.91
CA PHE A 618 -1.78 -14.11 21.25
C PHE A 618 -1.64 -14.72 22.64
N VAL A 619 -0.82 -15.78 22.69
CA VAL A 619 -0.45 -16.49 23.92
C VAL A 619 1.01 -16.95 23.85
N ALA A 620 1.62 -17.24 25.00
CA ALA A 620 2.91 -17.93 25.08
C ALA A 620 2.72 -19.37 25.55
N LEU A 621 3.16 -20.34 24.75
CA LEU A 621 3.17 -21.76 25.10
C LEU A 621 4.46 -22.10 25.87
N ARG A 622 4.32 -22.81 26.98
CA ARG A 622 5.44 -23.33 27.79
C ARG A 622 5.64 -24.83 27.51
N LYS A 623 6.82 -25.33 27.88
CA LYS A 623 7.21 -26.74 27.70
C LYS A 623 6.34 -27.74 28.47
N ASP A 624 5.68 -27.32 29.54
CA ASP A 624 4.74 -28.12 30.33
C ASP A 624 3.31 -28.09 29.75
N GLY A 625 3.11 -27.45 28.60
CA GLY A 625 1.80 -27.30 27.95
C GLY A 625 0.94 -26.18 28.53
N SER A 626 1.40 -25.47 29.57
CA SER A 626 0.69 -24.28 30.07
C SER A 626 0.74 -23.13 29.05
N ILE A 627 -0.33 -22.35 29.03
CA ILE A 627 -0.54 -21.27 28.06
C ILE A 627 -0.72 -19.96 28.82
N LEU A 628 0.18 -19.00 28.58
CA LEU A 628 0.13 -17.69 29.22
C LEU A 628 -0.52 -16.67 28.29
N GLY A 629 -1.62 -16.05 28.72
CA GLY A 629 -2.28 -14.99 27.97
C GLY A 629 -1.56 -13.65 28.10
N THR A 630 -1.88 -12.74 27.18
CA THR A 630 -1.11 -11.50 26.99
C THR A 630 -1.96 -10.25 27.22
N GLU A 631 -3.20 -10.21 26.75
CA GLU A 631 -4.02 -9.00 26.73
C GLU A 631 -5.24 -9.11 27.68
N ARG A 632 -5.81 -7.98 28.10
CA ARG A 632 -7.09 -7.94 28.83
C ARG A 632 -8.29 -7.58 27.95
N GLY A 633 -8.02 -6.98 26.78
CA GLY A 633 -9.03 -6.64 25.79
C GLY A 633 -8.74 -7.30 24.44
N PHE A 634 -9.78 -7.72 23.73
CA PHE A 634 -9.70 -8.42 22.45
C PHE A 634 -9.93 -7.46 21.30
N PHE A 635 -9.02 -7.44 20.32
CA PHE A 635 -9.05 -6.50 19.18
C PHE A 635 -9.64 -7.17 17.93
N LEU A 636 -10.96 -7.29 17.95
CA LEU A 636 -11.76 -8.03 16.98
C LEU A 636 -12.03 -7.21 15.71
N LYS A 637 -12.20 -7.90 14.58
CA LYS A 637 -12.79 -7.34 13.35
C LYS A 637 -14.33 -7.34 13.46
N THR A 638 -14.95 -6.20 13.21
CA THR A 638 -16.39 -6.00 13.47
C THR A 638 -17.30 -6.39 12.30
N GLU A 639 -16.74 -6.55 11.11
CA GLU A 639 -17.46 -7.00 9.92
C GLU A 639 -18.16 -8.34 10.15
N GLY A 640 -19.45 -8.40 9.81
CA GLY A 640 -20.22 -9.65 9.86
C GLY A 640 -20.75 -10.03 11.24
N ILE A 641 -20.51 -9.22 12.28
CA ILE A 641 -21.05 -9.48 13.62
C ILE A 641 -22.58 -9.47 13.59
N SER A 642 -23.18 -10.60 13.98
CA SER A 642 -24.64 -10.77 14.11
C SER A 642 -25.01 -11.35 15.49
N PRO A 643 -26.17 -10.95 16.06
CA PRO A 643 -26.66 -11.49 17.32
C PRO A 643 -27.10 -12.95 17.23
N GLU A 644 -27.47 -13.43 16.03
CA GLU A 644 -27.93 -14.80 15.80
C GLU A 644 -26.78 -15.80 15.85
N ILE A 645 -25.67 -15.50 15.17
CA ILE A 645 -24.55 -16.45 14.98
C ILE A 645 -23.45 -16.24 16.03
N GLN A 646 -23.22 -14.99 16.45
CA GLN A 646 -22.10 -14.62 17.33
C GLN A 646 -22.59 -13.97 18.62
N LYS A 647 -23.59 -14.56 19.27
CA LYS A 647 -24.30 -13.99 20.44
C LYS A 647 -23.37 -13.46 21.54
N LEU A 648 -22.35 -14.23 21.94
CA LEU A 648 -21.40 -13.79 22.98
C LEU A 648 -20.63 -12.54 22.57
N ILE A 649 -20.14 -12.51 21.34
CA ILE A 649 -19.43 -11.35 20.78
C ILE A 649 -20.37 -10.15 20.67
N TYR A 650 -21.57 -10.35 20.11
CA TYR A 650 -22.58 -9.30 19.94
C TYR A 650 -22.92 -8.64 21.28
N ASN A 651 -23.14 -9.44 22.32
CA ASN A 651 -23.45 -8.94 23.66
C ASN A 651 -22.35 -8.08 24.26
N VAL A 652 -21.09 -8.31 23.88
CA VAL A 652 -19.94 -7.55 24.37
C VAL A 652 -19.70 -6.28 23.54
N VAL A 653 -19.72 -6.38 22.20
CA VAL A 653 -19.49 -5.19 21.35
C VAL A 653 -20.57 -4.13 21.52
N THR A 654 -21.76 -4.50 22.02
CA THR A 654 -22.85 -3.58 22.32
C THR A 654 -22.79 -2.97 23.73
N LYS A 655 -21.70 -3.19 24.49
CA LYS A 655 -21.47 -2.56 25.81
C LYS A 655 -20.81 -1.17 25.69
N PRO A 656 -21.06 -0.25 26.64
CA PRO A 656 -20.42 1.07 26.67
C PRO A 656 -18.88 1.04 26.79
N SER A 657 -18.34 -0.05 27.32
CA SER A 657 -16.91 -0.32 27.50
C SER A 657 -16.16 -0.68 26.21
N THR A 658 -16.88 -1.05 25.14
CA THR A 658 -16.27 -1.35 23.85
C THR A 658 -15.74 -0.09 23.20
N ILE A 659 -14.59 -0.19 22.52
CA ILE A 659 -13.98 0.92 21.77
C ILE A 659 -13.83 0.52 20.33
N PHE A 660 -14.40 1.28 19.41
CA PHE A 660 -14.37 1.03 17.98
C PHE A 660 -13.32 1.86 17.27
N GLU A 661 -12.84 1.34 16.15
CA GLU A 661 -11.98 2.05 15.22
C GLU A 661 -12.45 1.74 13.78
N ASN A 662 -12.68 2.79 12.99
CA ASN A 662 -13.11 2.71 11.59
C ASN A 662 -14.45 2.00 11.34
N VAL A 663 -15.32 1.90 12.34
CA VAL A 663 -16.69 1.39 12.15
C VAL A 663 -17.60 2.52 11.71
N LEU A 664 -18.51 2.27 10.77
CA LEU A 664 -19.50 3.28 10.38
C LEU A 664 -20.50 3.50 11.52
N VAL A 665 -20.56 4.75 11.98
CA VAL A 665 -21.49 5.21 13.01
C VAL A 665 -22.20 6.45 12.48
N ASP A 666 -23.53 6.45 12.49
CA ASP A 666 -24.31 7.61 12.04
C ASP A 666 -24.42 8.70 13.12
N TYR A 667 -25.01 9.84 12.75
CA TYR A 667 -25.19 10.98 13.67
C TYR A 667 -26.08 10.68 14.88
N LYS A 668 -26.87 9.61 14.85
CA LYS A 668 -27.68 9.12 15.99
C LYS A 668 -26.91 8.11 16.85
N GLY A 669 -25.65 7.82 16.51
CA GLY A 669 -24.83 6.82 17.19
C GLY A 669 -25.15 5.38 16.81
N LYS A 670 -25.94 5.11 15.78
CA LYS A 670 -26.20 3.73 15.33
C LYS A 670 -24.97 3.19 14.61
N VAL A 671 -24.58 1.99 14.99
CA VAL A 671 -23.40 1.28 14.47
C VAL A 671 -23.83 0.32 13.35
N TYR A 672 -23.12 0.33 12.23
CA TYR A 672 -23.38 -0.52 11.06
C TYR A 672 -22.26 -1.54 10.86
N PHE A 673 -22.36 -2.72 11.51
CA PHE A 673 -21.32 -3.76 11.47
C PHE A 673 -21.12 -4.41 10.10
N HIS A 674 -22.10 -4.36 9.21
CA HIS A 674 -22.00 -4.95 7.86
C HIS A 674 -21.57 -3.94 6.79
N ASP A 675 -21.41 -2.67 7.16
CA ASP A 675 -21.10 -1.61 6.20
C ASP A 675 -19.58 -1.45 6.07
N GLU A 676 -19.06 -1.78 4.89
CA GLU A 676 -17.63 -1.72 4.57
C GLU A 676 -17.24 -0.43 3.82
N THR A 677 -18.15 0.55 3.68
CA THR A 677 -17.93 1.78 2.89
C THR A 677 -16.67 2.53 3.32
N LEU A 678 -16.38 2.57 4.62
CA LEU A 678 -15.15 3.19 5.14
C LEU A 678 -13.92 2.28 5.02
N THR A 679 -14.12 0.99 5.30
CA THR A 679 -13.11 -0.06 5.18
C THR A 679 -13.73 -1.42 5.55
N GLY A 680 -13.33 -2.48 4.83
CA GLY A 680 -13.52 -3.87 5.27
C GLY A 680 -12.59 -4.28 6.43
N ASN A 681 -12.12 -3.35 7.27
CA ASN A 681 -11.27 -3.62 8.43
C ASN A 681 -11.69 -2.79 9.67
N GLY A 682 -12.99 -2.54 9.85
CA GLY A 682 -13.50 -1.94 11.09
C GLY A 682 -13.19 -2.84 12.30
N ARG A 683 -12.76 -2.24 13.41
CA ARG A 683 -12.26 -2.95 14.60
C ARG A 683 -12.99 -2.55 15.88
N GLY A 684 -12.95 -3.44 16.87
CA GLY A 684 -13.49 -3.21 18.21
C GLY A 684 -12.60 -3.84 19.29
N ILE A 685 -12.26 -3.07 20.33
CA ILE A 685 -11.66 -3.56 21.56
C ILE A 685 -12.79 -3.97 22.51
N MET A 686 -13.00 -5.27 22.63
CA MET A 686 -13.92 -5.87 23.59
C MET A 686 -13.20 -6.07 24.93
N GLN A 687 -13.77 -5.64 26.05
CA GLN A 687 -13.19 -5.99 27.34
C GLN A 687 -13.51 -7.44 27.65
N ARG A 688 -12.48 -8.23 28.00
CA ARG A 688 -12.66 -9.65 28.30
C ARG A 688 -13.68 -9.85 29.43
N THR A 689 -13.67 -8.98 30.44
CA THR A 689 -14.60 -9.04 31.58
C THR A 689 -16.08 -8.92 31.19
N ASP A 690 -16.39 -8.33 30.03
CA ASP A 690 -17.78 -8.13 29.59
C ASP A 690 -18.41 -9.43 29.07
N PHE A 691 -17.63 -10.48 28.84
CA PHE A 691 -18.13 -11.82 28.52
C PHE A 691 -18.77 -12.53 29.73
N GLY A 692 -18.71 -11.95 30.93
CA GLY A 692 -19.35 -12.50 32.13
C GLY A 692 -18.86 -13.90 32.48
N ASP A 693 -19.78 -14.81 32.80
CA ASP A 693 -19.48 -16.18 33.24
C ASP A 693 -18.78 -17.05 32.17
N ALA A 694 -18.72 -16.58 30.91
CA ALA A 694 -18.03 -17.28 29.85
C ALA A 694 -16.50 -17.12 29.88
N ILE A 695 -15.94 -16.36 30.83
CA ILE A 695 -14.49 -16.16 30.95
C ILE A 695 -13.86 -17.16 31.91
N HIS A 696 -12.58 -17.46 31.68
CA HIS A 696 -11.75 -18.13 32.69
C HIS A 696 -11.42 -17.17 33.85
N GLY A 697 -11.19 -17.67 35.06
CA GLY A 697 -10.86 -16.83 36.22
C GLY A 697 -9.55 -16.01 36.04
N THR A 698 -8.65 -16.49 35.19
CA THR A 698 -7.39 -15.80 34.82
C THR A 698 -7.22 -15.79 33.30
N ILE A 699 -6.21 -15.06 32.80
CA ILE A 699 -5.83 -15.10 31.38
C ILE A 699 -4.82 -16.21 31.06
N ASN A 700 -4.59 -17.17 31.96
CA ASN A 700 -3.63 -18.27 31.73
C ASN A 700 -4.36 -19.60 31.85
N LEU A 701 -3.88 -20.61 31.11
CA LEU A 701 -4.31 -22.00 31.23
C LEU A 701 -3.22 -22.82 31.92
N PRO A 702 -3.62 -23.80 32.77
CA PRO A 702 -2.69 -24.57 33.58
C PRO A 702 -1.85 -25.54 32.73
N SER A 703 -0.91 -26.22 33.39
CA SER A 703 -0.09 -27.28 32.79
C SER A 703 -0.99 -28.41 32.25
N ILE A 704 -0.53 -29.12 31.21
CA ILE A 704 -1.25 -30.28 30.68
C ILE A 704 -1.37 -31.42 31.72
N SER A 705 -0.52 -31.42 32.76
CA SER A 705 -0.62 -32.35 33.87
C SER A 705 -1.90 -32.20 34.69
N GLU A 706 -2.46 -30.98 34.73
CA GLU A 706 -3.69 -30.65 35.49
C GLU A 706 -4.97 -30.77 34.64
N LEU A 707 -4.84 -31.19 33.38
CA LEU A 707 -5.90 -31.25 32.39
C LEU A 707 -6.01 -32.66 31.79
N ASP A 708 -7.16 -32.94 31.18
CA ASP A 708 -7.37 -34.17 30.42
C ASP A 708 -6.68 -34.11 29.05
N GLY A 709 -6.41 -32.91 28.54
CA GLY A 709 -5.56 -32.74 27.36
C GLY A 709 -5.46 -31.32 26.81
N LEU A 710 -4.77 -31.22 25.68
CA LEU A 710 -4.61 -30.02 24.88
C LEU A 710 -5.11 -30.28 23.46
N ILE A 711 -6.14 -29.52 23.06
CA ILE A 711 -6.69 -29.51 21.71
C ILE A 711 -5.99 -28.40 20.91
N ILE A 712 -5.46 -28.75 19.74
CA ILE A 712 -4.85 -27.82 18.79
C ILE A 712 -5.70 -27.80 17.52
N LEU A 713 -6.34 -26.67 17.25
CA LEU A 713 -7.17 -26.44 16.07
C LEU A 713 -6.42 -25.52 15.09
N MET A 714 -6.10 -26.05 13.92
CA MET A 714 -5.51 -25.30 12.80
C MET A 714 -6.63 -24.89 11.84
N ILE A 715 -7.06 -23.64 11.90
CA ILE A 715 -8.03 -23.12 10.93
C ILE A 715 -7.32 -22.84 9.60
N THR A 716 -7.79 -23.52 8.56
CA THR A 716 -7.55 -23.14 7.16
C THR A 716 -8.84 -22.58 6.56
N ARG A 717 -8.70 -21.81 5.49
CA ARG A 717 -9.85 -21.37 4.67
C ARG A 717 -9.54 -21.70 3.22
N ARG A 718 -10.19 -22.73 2.71
CA ARG A 718 -10.04 -23.26 1.35
C ARG A 718 -11.43 -23.59 0.82
N ASN A 719 -11.61 -23.44 -0.49
CA ASN A 719 -12.94 -23.57 -1.10
C ASN A 719 -13.02 -24.77 -2.06
N THR A 720 -11.91 -25.46 -2.29
CA THR A 720 -11.77 -26.44 -3.39
C THR A 720 -11.85 -27.88 -2.92
N ILE A 721 -10.75 -28.45 -2.41
CA ILE A 721 -10.60 -29.91 -2.15
C ILE A 721 -10.14 -30.25 -0.73
N VAL A 722 -9.81 -29.26 0.10
CA VAL A 722 -9.36 -29.51 1.48
C VAL A 722 -10.54 -29.98 2.35
N PRO A 723 -10.42 -31.11 3.08
CA PRO A 723 -11.49 -31.61 3.93
C PRO A 723 -11.98 -30.59 4.95
N ILE A 724 -13.27 -30.66 5.30
CA ILE A 724 -13.91 -29.75 6.27
C ILE A 724 -13.27 -29.86 7.66
N ALA A 725 -12.91 -31.06 8.07
CA ALA A 725 -12.09 -31.29 9.24
C ALA A 725 -11.19 -32.51 9.02
N ALA A 726 -10.01 -32.52 9.64
CA ALA A 726 -9.08 -33.63 9.60
C ALA A 726 -8.41 -33.78 10.97
N LYS A 727 -8.34 -35.01 11.50
CA LYS A 727 -7.52 -35.36 12.66
C LYS A 727 -6.09 -35.61 12.19
N LEU A 728 -5.14 -34.99 12.89
CA LEU A 728 -3.73 -34.92 12.51
C LEU A 728 -2.87 -35.67 13.52
N THR A 729 -1.78 -36.28 13.02
CA THR A 729 -0.65 -36.65 13.87
C THR A 729 0.12 -35.41 14.35
N ILE A 730 1.07 -35.58 15.27
CA ILE A 730 1.92 -34.49 15.76
C ILE A 730 2.73 -33.87 14.61
N GLU A 731 3.32 -34.70 13.74
CA GLU A 731 4.08 -34.27 12.57
C GLU A 731 3.19 -33.51 11.58
N GLN A 732 1.98 -34.00 11.31
CA GLN A 732 1.00 -33.32 10.45
C GLN A 732 0.53 -31.99 11.06
N ALA A 733 0.41 -31.90 12.39
CA ALA A 733 0.08 -30.66 13.08
C ALA A 733 1.20 -29.62 12.95
N ALA A 734 2.46 -30.06 13.09
CA ALA A 734 3.63 -29.21 12.85
C ALA A 734 3.73 -28.79 11.38
N LEU A 735 3.37 -29.66 10.43
CA LEU A 735 3.28 -29.31 9.02
C LEU A 735 2.18 -28.29 8.75
N ALA A 736 0.99 -28.47 9.33
CA ALA A 736 -0.10 -27.50 9.24
C ALA A 736 0.30 -26.13 9.82
N PHE A 737 1.04 -26.13 10.95
CA PHE A 737 1.64 -24.92 11.51
C PHE A 737 2.67 -24.30 10.55
N ALA A 738 3.56 -25.08 9.94
CA ALA A 738 4.55 -24.61 8.97
C ALA A 738 3.89 -23.97 7.74
N LEU A 739 2.84 -24.60 7.22
CA LEU A 739 2.10 -24.10 6.08
C LEU A 739 1.33 -22.82 6.45
N GLY A 740 0.63 -22.83 7.59
CA GLY A 740 -0.31 -21.79 8.01
C GLY A 740 -1.15 -21.31 6.83
N GLU A 741 -1.73 -22.27 6.12
CA GLU A 741 -2.30 -22.06 4.80
C GLU A 741 -3.73 -21.53 4.86
N SER A 742 -4.07 -20.72 3.86
CA SER A 742 -5.41 -20.18 3.64
C SER A 742 -5.54 -19.66 2.21
N ILE A 743 -6.59 -18.89 1.95
CA ILE A 743 -6.75 -18.09 0.74
C ILE A 743 -6.91 -16.61 1.09
N HIS A 744 -6.51 -15.73 0.18
CA HIS A 744 -6.90 -14.33 0.22
C HIS A 744 -8.44 -14.23 0.21
N THR A 745 -8.98 -13.47 1.16
CA THR A 745 -10.43 -13.21 1.24
C THR A 745 -10.77 -11.97 0.41
N SER A 746 -12.00 -11.87 -0.10
CA SER A 746 -12.48 -10.70 -0.85
C SER A 746 -12.36 -9.40 -0.04
N GLY A 747 -12.59 -9.44 1.27
CA GLY A 747 -12.42 -8.29 2.16
C GLY A 747 -10.95 -7.90 2.47
N SER A 748 -9.95 -8.62 1.93
CA SER A 748 -8.52 -8.28 2.10
C SER A 748 -7.93 -7.59 0.87
N ASP A 749 -8.05 -8.22 -0.30
CA ASP A 749 -7.82 -7.62 -1.63
C ASP A 749 -8.76 -8.35 -2.60
N PRO A 750 -9.84 -7.69 -3.06
CA PRO A 750 -10.82 -8.31 -3.96
C PRO A 750 -10.20 -8.93 -5.21
N ARG A 751 -9.09 -8.37 -5.71
CA ARG A 751 -8.41 -8.83 -6.94
C ARG A 751 -7.67 -10.14 -6.76
N ARG A 752 -7.27 -10.43 -5.52
CA ARG A 752 -6.50 -11.63 -5.16
C ARG A 752 -7.34 -12.68 -4.45
N ALA A 753 -8.64 -12.42 -4.27
CA ALA A 753 -9.55 -13.31 -3.57
C ALA A 753 -9.46 -14.73 -4.15
N GLY A 754 -9.28 -15.75 -3.31
CA GLY A 754 -9.13 -17.14 -3.71
C GLY A 754 -7.70 -17.60 -3.96
N GLU A 755 -6.71 -16.69 -4.08
CA GLU A 755 -5.30 -17.07 -4.19
C GLU A 755 -4.77 -17.69 -2.89
N SER A 756 -3.96 -18.74 -3.02
CA SER A 756 -3.26 -19.37 -1.90
C SER A 756 -2.38 -18.37 -1.14
N ILE A 757 -2.54 -18.29 0.18
CA ILE A 757 -1.62 -17.58 1.09
C ILE A 757 -1.10 -18.55 2.14
N ARG A 758 0.19 -18.44 2.49
CA ARG A 758 0.86 -19.29 3.48
C ARG A 758 1.73 -18.43 4.39
N ILE A 759 1.51 -18.54 5.70
CA ILE A 759 2.22 -17.77 6.72
C ILE A 759 2.46 -18.70 7.91
N VAL A 760 3.72 -19.04 8.19
CA VAL A 760 4.11 -19.92 9.31
C VAL A 760 3.41 -19.51 10.61
N GLY A 761 2.78 -20.48 11.27
CA GLY A 761 2.01 -20.33 12.52
C GLY A 761 0.82 -19.38 12.41
N THR A 762 0.39 -19.04 11.19
CA THR A 762 -0.53 -17.93 10.91
C THR A 762 -0.03 -16.59 11.48
N ASN A 763 1.28 -16.48 11.71
CA ASN A 763 1.93 -15.41 12.46
C ASN A 763 2.86 -14.58 11.55
N PRO A 764 2.41 -13.43 11.02
CA PRO A 764 3.25 -12.57 10.19
C PRO A 764 4.25 -11.75 11.00
N PHE A 765 4.35 -11.95 12.32
CA PHE A 765 5.17 -11.16 13.24
C PHE A 765 6.37 -11.93 13.80
N ILE A 766 6.68 -13.12 13.26
CA ILE A 766 7.85 -13.90 13.67
C ILE A 766 9.12 -13.06 13.42
N VAL A 767 9.95 -12.96 14.46
CA VAL A 767 11.30 -12.38 14.39
C VAL A 767 12.30 -13.52 14.29
N GLY A 768 13.20 -13.44 13.31
CA GLY A 768 14.21 -14.45 13.03
C GLY A 768 13.75 -15.54 12.07
N ASP A 769 14.36 -16.73 12.17
CA ASP A 769 14.11 -17.83 11.24
C ASP A 769 12.75 -18.49 11.48
N LYS A 770 11.97 -18.63 10.41
CA LYS A 770 10.66 -19.28 10.47
C LYS A 770 10.78 -20.80 10.62
N ALA A 771 11.82 -21.44 10.10
CA ALA A 771 12.03 -22.88 10.28
C ALA A 771 12.38 -23.21 11.74
N GLU A 772 13.15 -22.34 12.40
CA GLU A 772 13.42 -22.43 13.85
C GLU A 772 12.10 -22.38 14.64
N GLU A 773 11.21 -21.44 14.31
CA GLU A 773 9.90 -21.31 14.97
C GLU A 773 9.06 -22.60 14.87
N VAL A 774 9.01 -23.22 13.68
CA VAL A 774 8.29 -24.49 13.46
C VAL A 774 8.94 -25.63 14.25
N ASN A 775 10.27 -25.73 14.24
CA ASN A 775 10.98 -26.76 14.98
C ASN A 775 10.77 -26.63 16.50
N ILE A 776 10.75 -25.40 17.04
CA ILE A 776 10.41 -25.15 18.44
C ILE A 776 8.98 -25.62 18.74
N PHE A 777 8.02 -25.27 17.88
CA PHE A 777 6.63 -25.73 18.03
C PHE A 777 6.55 -27.25 18.06
N TYR A 778 7.13 -27.93 17.07
CA TYR A 778 7.15 -29.40 16.98
C TYR A 778 7.79 -30.03 18.22
N ASN A 779 8.96 -29.54 18.65
CA ASN A 779 9.65 -30.09 19.82
C ASN A 779 8.86 -29.88 21.11
N MET A 780 8.17 -28.74 21.26
CA MET A 780 7.32 -28.48 22.42
C MET A 780 6.16 -29.46 22.48
N ILE A 781 5.39 -29.59 21.40
CA ILE A 781 4.24 -30.51 21.41
C ILE A 781 4.70 -31.97 21.51
N LYS A 782 5.78 -32.37 20.81
CA LYS A 782 6.31 -33.74 20.89
C LYS A 782 6.81 -34.12 22.29
N SER A 783 7.21 -33.14 23.10
CA SER A 783 7.65 -33.38 24.48
C SER A 783 6.50 -33.56 25.48
N LEU A 784 5.26 -33.28 25.08
CA LEU A 784 4.08 -33.49 25.91
C LEU A 784 3.57 -34.94 25.78
N PRO A 785 2.81 -35.46 26.76
CA PRO A 785 2.23 -36.79 26.68
C PRO A 785 1.30 -36.93 25.47
N GLU A 786 1.62 -37.84 24.55
CA GLU A 786 0.96 -37.97 23.25
C GLU A 786 -0.53 -38.28 23.40
N GLU A 787 -0.92 -39.09 24.39
CA GLU A 787 -2.30 -39.45 24.68
C GLU A 787 -3.17 -38.26 25.11
N LYS A 788 -2.54 -37.17 25.57
CA LYS A 788 -3.20 -35.93 25.97
C LYS A 788 -3.25 -34.89 24.85
N LEU A 789 -2.60 -35.14 23.71
CA LEU A 789 -2.61 -34.22 22.58
C LEU A 789 -3.67 -34.59 21.54
N ARG A 790 -4.45 -33.61 21.11
CA ARG A 790 -5.46 -33.79 20.08
C ARG A 790 -5.33 -32.69 19.02
N CYS A 791 -4.76 -33.03 17.87
CA CYS A 791 -4.47 -32.08 16.79
C CYS A 791 -5.45 -32.21 15.64
N PHE A 792 -5.97 -31.09 15.15
CA PHE A 792 -6.94 -31.07 14.05
C PHE A 792 -6.69 -29.90 13.10
N GLN A 793 -6.99 -30.11 11.82
CA GLN A 793 -7.19 -29.04 10.86
C GLN A 793 -8.69 -28.88 10.61
N ILE A 794 -9.19 -27.64 10.63
CA ILE A 794 -10.59 -27.33 10.31
C ILE A 794 -10.64 -26.31 9.17
N ASN A 795 -11.39 -26.63 8.11
CA ASN A 795 -11.56 -25.77 6.95
C ASN A 795 -12.85 -24.94 7.10
N THR A 796 -12.70 -23.68 7.46
CA THR A 796 -13.79 -22.70 7.57
C THR A 796 -14.19 -22.09 6.22
N GLY A 797 -13.58 -22.57 5.14
CA GLY A 797 -13.90 -22.17 3.78
C GLY A 797 -15.11 -22.92 3.26
N GLY A 798 -14.90 -24.15 2.78
CA GLY A 798 -15.91 -24.98 2.15
C GLY A 798 -15.32 -25.88 1.06
N ILE A 799 -16.17 -26.43 0.21
CA ILE A 799 -15.77 -27.32 -0.89
C ILE A 799 -16.51 -26.95 -2.18
N GLY A 800 -16.02 -27.42 -3.33
CA GLY A 800 -16.75 -27.35 -4.59
C GLY A 800 -16.50 -26.10 -5.45
N GLU A 801 -15.71 -25.12 -5.03
CA GLU A 801 -15.44 -23.93 -5.85
C GLU A 801 -14.66 -24.27 -7.14
N ILE A 802 -15.14 -23.76 -8.27
CA ILE A 802 -14.37 -23.76 -9.52
C ILE A 802 -14.13 -22.32 -9.93
N ARG A 803 -12.86 -22.00 -10.17
CA ARG A 803 -12.42 -20.72 -10.70
C ARG A 803 -11.80 -20.91 -12.07
N GLU A 804 -12.11 -20.01 -12.98
CA GLU A 804 -11.48 -19.90 -14.29
C GLU A 804 -10.76 -18.55 -14.39
N LYS A 805 -9.81 -18.45 -15.32
CA LYS A 805 -9.28 -17.15 -15.70
C LYS A 805 -10.10 -16.65 -16.88
N ASP A 806 -10.56 -15.41 -16.80
CA ASP A 806 -11.16 -14.74 -17.95
C ASP A 806 -10.09 -14.40 -19.01
N GLU A 807 -10.53 -13.84 -20.13
CA GLU A 807 -9.68 -13.37 -21.24
C GLU A 807 -8.63 -12.30 -20.81
N TYR A 808 -8.80 -11.71 -19.62
CA TYR A 808 -7.90 -10.73 -19.00
C TYR A 808 -7.04 -11.32 -17.87
N GLY A 809 -7.05 -12.64 -17.70
CA GLY A 809 -6.29 -13.35 -16.66
C GLY A 809 -6.84 -13.23 -15.24
N ARG A 810 -8.02 -12.62 -15.04
CA ARG A 810 -8.66 -12.45 -13.73
C ARG A 810 -9.35 -13.73 -13.30
N SER A 811 -9.22 -14.08 -12.02
CA SER A 811 -9.89 -15.26 -11.47
C SER A 811 -11.39 -14.98 -11.29
N ILE A 812 -12.22 -15.62 -12.09
CA ILE A 812 -13.68 -15.59 -12.01
C ILE A 812 -14.22 -16.88 -11.40
N VAL A 813 -15.23 -16.77 -10.54
CA VAL A 813 -15.88 -17.92 -9.90
C VAL A 813 -16.94 -18.49 -10.84
N LYS A 814 -16.68 -19.65 -11.43
CA LYS A 814 -17.62 -20.39 -12.29
C LYS A 814 -18.65 -21.16 -11.48
N ARG A 815 -18.21 -21.77 -10.38
CA ARG A 815 -19.08 -22.43 -9.41
C ARG A 815 -18.76 -21.91 -8.02
N LYS A 816 -19.80 -21.45 -7.33
CA LYS A 816 -19.68 -21.01 -5.93
C LYS A 816 -19.35 -22.19 -5.04
N VAL A 817 -18.58 -21.91 -4.01
CA VAL A 817 -18.26 -22.83 -2.92
C VAL A 817 -19.50 -23.19 -2.10
N GLU A 818 -19.64 -24.46 -1.75
CA GLU A 818 -20.51 -24.91 -0.67
C GLU A 818 -19.83 -24.56 0.66
N ARG A 819 -20.26 -23.45 1.27
CA ARG A 819 -19.69 -22.92 2.51
C ARG A 819 -20.13 -23.78 3.69
N ILE A 820 -19.20 -24.07 4.60
CA ILE A 820 -19.59 -24.58 5.91
C ILE A 820 -20.10 -23.42 6.80
N PRO A 821 -21.34 -23.48 7.31
CA PRO A 821 -21.84 -22.52 8.28
C PRO A 821 -21.06 -22.56 9.60
N ILE A 822 -21.01 -21.43 10.31
CA ILE A 822 -20.33 -21.33 11.62
C ILE A 822 -20.91 -22.34 12.62
N ASP A 823 -22.22 -22.55 12.63
CA ASP A 823 -22.89 -23.49 13.53
C ASP A 823 -22.52 -24.96 13.26
N GLU A 824 -22.41 -25.36 11.98
CA GLU A 824 -21.97 -26.71 11.63
C GLU A 824 -20.51 -26.91 12.02
N MET A 825 -19.62 -25.93 11.78
CA MET A 825 -18.24 -25.98 12.27
C MET A 825 -18.16 -26.02 13.80
N ALA A 826 -19.04 -25.29 14.49
CA ALA A 826 -19.15 -25.33 15.94
C ALA A 826 -19.56 -26.72 16.45
N ASN A 827 -20.47 -27.41 15.74
CA ASN A 827 -20.86 -28.79 16.04
C ASN A 827 -19.71 -29.78 15.82
N ILE A 828 -18.86 -29.57 14.80
CA ILE A 828 -17.62 -30.36 14.62
C ILE A 828 -16.67 -30.15 15.79
N ILE A 829 -16.42 -28.91 16.21
CA ILE A 829 -15.55 -28.61 17.37
C ILE A 829 -16.13 -29.22 18.65
N ARG A 830 -17.46 -29.21 18.82
CA ARG A 830 -18.15 -29.90 19.91
C ARG A 830 -17.90 -31.41 19.88
N GLY A 831 -18.04 -32.04 18.71
CA GLY A 831 -17.77 -33.46 18.54
C GLY A 831 -16.31 -33.84 18.83
N ILE A 832 -15.36 -32.99 18.44
CA ILE A 832 -13.94 -33.12 18.79
C ILE A 832 -13.75 -33.10 20.31
N ALA A 833 -14.36 -32.12 20.99
CA ALA A 833 -14.22 -31.97 22.43
C ALA A 833 -14.85 -33.13 23.21
N ARG A 834 -16.00 -33.65 22.75
CA ARG A 834 -16.69 -34.81 23.33
C ARG A 834 -16.07 -36.16 22.95
N ASP A 835 -15.08 -36.20 22.07
CA ASP A 835 -14.56 -37.44 21.45
C ASP A 835 -15.67 -38.33 20.85
N SER A 836 -16.68 -37.71 20.24
CA SER A 836 -17.89 -38.38 19.74
C SER A 836 -17.89 -38.60 18.22
N ILE A 837 -16.89 -38.05 17.51
CA ILE A 837 -16.80 -38.15 16.05
C ILE A 837 -16.34 -39.55 15.65
N LYS A 838 -17.04 -40.16 14.70
CA LYS A 838 -16.54 -41.35 14.00
C LYS A 838 -15.62 -40.90 12.87
N TRP A 839 -14.41 -41.45 12.86
CA TRP A 839 -13.36 -41.06 11.92
C TRP A 839 -13.13 -42.17 10.91
N LYS A 840 -12.88 -41.79 9.64
CA LYS A 840 -12.46 -42.71 8.58
C LYS A 840 -11.17 -42.22 7.91
N PRO A 841 -10.35 -43.12 7.35
CA PRO A 841 -9.20 -42.74 6.53
C PRO A 841 -9.59 -41.83 5.38
N GLU A 842 -8.79 -40.79 5.18
CA GLU A 842 -8.94 -39.84 4.07
C GLU A 842 -7.99 -40.24 2.93
N PRO A 843 -8.48 -40.34 1.68
CA PRO A 843 -7.74 -40.99 0.61
C PRO A 843 -6.59 -40.17 0.01
N TYR A 844 -6.51 -38.85 0.25
CA TYR A 844 -5.61 -37.98 -0.52
C TYR A 844 -4.41 -37.42 0.27
N PHE A 845 -4.56 -37.12 1.55
CA PHE A 845 -3.55 -36.44 2.39
C PHE A 845 -3.11 -37.26 3.60
N GLY A 846 -3.50 -38.54 3.71
CA GLY A 846 -3.05 -39.42 4.80
C GLY A 846 -3.56 -39.00 6.17
N THR A 847 -4.73 -38.37 6.24
CA THR A 847 -5.36 -37.91 7.48
C THR A 847 -6.58 -38.78 7.82
N LEU A 848 -7.24 -38.50 8.96
CA LEU A 848 -8.58 -39.03 9.22
C LEU A 848 -9.61 -37.91 9.09
N ILE A 849 -10.72 -38.16 8.39
CA ILE A 849 -11.83 -37.22 8.23
C ILE A 849 -13.07 -37.69 8.98
N PRO A 850 -13.99 -36.78 9.37
CA PRO A 850 -15.24 -37.17 9.99
C PRO A 850 -16.11 -37.97 9.01
N GLU A 851 -16.56 -39.13 9.46
CA GLU A 851 -17.62 -39.91 8.82
C GLU A 851 -18.99 -39.46 9.32
N ASP A 852 -19.12 -39.28 10.63
CA ASP A 852 -20.38 -38.94 11.30
C ASP A 852 -20.12 -37.91 12.42
N VAL A 853 -20.95 -36.85 12.43
CA VAL A 853 -20.89 -35.75 13.39
C VAL A 853 -22.31 -35.37 13.78
N GLU A 854 -22.59 -35.40 15.08
CA GLU A 854 -23.89 -35.02 15.64
C GLU A 854 -24.31 -33.60 15.19
N GLY A 855 -25.40 -33.51 14.43
CA GLY A 855 -25.97 -32.25 13.96
C GLY A 855 -25.27 -31.65 12.75
N VAL A 856 -24.51 -32.43 11.98
CA VAL A 856 -23.91 -32.02 10.70
C VAL A 856 -24.09 -33.13 9.66
N ASP A 857 -24.73 -32.82 8.54
CA ASP A 857 -24.79 -33.74 7.40
C ASP A 857 -23.46 -33.67 6.61
N MET A 858 -22.54 -34.56 6.96
CA MET A 858 -21.21 -34.63 6.35
C MET A 858 -21.26 -34.96 4.85
N SER A 859 -22.35 -35.57 4.36
CA SER A 859 -22.49 -35.92 2.95
C SER A 859 -22.53 -34.68 2.04
N LYS A 860 -22.93 -33.52 2.56
CA LYS A 860 -22.92 -32.23 1.82
C LYS A 860 -21.53 -31.86 1.32
N TYR A 861 -20.49 -32.31 2.03
CA TYR A 861 -19.11 -31.91 1.78
C TYR A 861 -18.28 -32.99 1.10
N ASP A 862 -18.92 -34.02 0.54
CA ASP A 862 -18.25 -35.07 -0.21
C ASP A 862 -17.68 -34.53 -1.54
N PRO A 863 -16.35 -34.58 -1.77
CA PRO A 863 -15.73 -34.13 -3.01
C PRO A 863 -16.36 -34.74 -4.28
N GLN A 864 -16.84 -35.99 -4.23
CA GLN A 864 -17.39 -36.70 -5.38
C GLN A 864 -18.71 -36.10 -5.88
N LYS A 865 -19.43 -35.35 -5.02
CA LYS A 865 -20.63 -34.59 -5.44
C LYS A 865 -20.28 -33.38 -6.30
N PHE A 866 -19.04 -32.90 -6.23
CA PHE A 866 -18.61 -31.65 -6.87
C PHE A 866 -17.65 -31.88 -8.03
N TYR A 867 -16.87 -32.95 -8.03
CA TYR A 867 -15.78 -33.15 -8.98
C TYR A 867 -15.76 -34.59 -9.49
N SER A 868 -15.38 -34.76 -10.76
CA SER A 868 -15.02 -36.09 -11.25
C SER A 868 -13.71 -36.56 -10.63
N GLU A 869 -13.46 -37.87 -10.62
CA GLU A 869 -12.23 -38.46 -10.09
C GLU A 869 -10.97 -37.80 -10.67
N LYS A 870 -10.92 -37.60 -12.00
CA LYS A 870 -9.83 -36.88 -12.68
C LYS A 870 -9.64 -35.44 -12.20
N GLN A 871 -10.73 -34.74 -11.88
CA GLN A 871 -10.65 -33.38 -11.33
C GLN A 871 -10.14 -33.38 -9.90
N ILE A 872 -10.56 -34.34 -9.08
CA ILE A 872 -10.07 -34.51 -7.72
C ILE A 872 -8.57 -34.77 -7.74
N ASP A 873 -8.10 -35.74 -8.53
CA ASP A 873 -6.68 -36.07 -8.66
C ASP A 873 -5.85 -34.86 -9.05
N LYS A 874 -6.35 -34.06 -10.01
CA LYS A 874 -5.70 -32.83 -10.43
C LYS A 874 -5.59 -31.82 -9.28
N LEU A 875 -6.69 -31.53 -8.59
CA LEU A 875 -6.73 -30.56 -7.48
C LEU A 875 -5.85 -30.99 -6.30
N VAL A 876 -5.86 -32.29 -5.97
CA VAL A 876 -5.02 -32.88 -4.93
C VAL A 876 -3.54 -32.74 -5.30
N ARG A 877 -3.17 -33.13 -6.53
CA ARG A 877 -1.78 -33.04 -7.01
C ARG A 877 -1.28 -31.60 -6.99
N GLU A 878 -2.04 -30.67 -7.54
CA GLU A 878 -1.69 -29.23 -7.56
C GLU A 878 -1.50 -28.70 -6.12
N LEU A 879 -2.39 -29.06 -5.19
CA LEU A 879 -2.25 -28.63 -3.80
C LEU A 879 -1.01 -29.23 -3.11
N LYS A 880 -0.69 -30.50 -3.36
CA LYS A 880 0.53 -31.14 -2.85
C LYS A 880 1.78 -30.46 -3.41
N GLU A 881 1.84 -30.21 -4.72
CA GLU A 881 2.95 -29.51 -5.37
C GLU A 881 3.16 -28.10 -4.78
N GLU A 882 2.06 -27.35 -4.57
CA GLU A 882 2.14 -26.04 -3.91
C GLU A 882 2.71 -26.11 -2.49
N ARG A 883 2.27 -27.11 -1.70
CA ARG A 883 2.73 -27.32 -0.32
C ARG A 883 4.22 -27.68 -0.30
N ILE A 884 4.66 -28.60 -1.16
CA ILE A 884 6.07 -28.99 -1.32
C ILE A 884 6.93 -27.77 -1.70
N LYS A 885 6.49 -27.00 -2.71
CA LYS A 885 7.19 -25.79 -3.17
C LYS A 885 7.32 -24.72 -2.08
N TYR A 886 6.36 -24.63 -1.17
CA TYR A 886 6.43 -23.69 -0.05
C TYR A 886 7.36 -24.20 1.05
N ILE A 887 7.23 -25.47 1.46
CA ILE A 887 8.03 -26.07 2.53
C ILE A 887 9.51 -26.14 2.15
N SER A 888 9.85 -26.36 0.88
CA SER A 888 11.25 -26.36 0.42
C SER A 888 11.99 -25.02 0.63
N LYS A 889 11.26 -23.92 0.84
CA LYS A 889 11.84 -22.61 1.18
C LYS A 889 12.27 -22.50 2.64
N LEU A 890 11.75 -23.35 3.53
CA LEU A 890 12.06 -23.38 4.97
C LEU A 890 13.28 -24.29 5.21
N LYS A 891 14.47 -23.75 5.01
CA LYS A 891 15.72 -24.49 5.23
C LYS A 891 15.91 -24.85 6.71
N GLY A 892 16.34 -26.07 7.00
CA GLY A 892 16.58 -26.53 8.38
C GLY A 892 15.34 -27.04 9.12
N LEU A 893 14.23 -27.26 8.43
CA LEU A 893 13.04 -27.88 9.00
C LEU A 893 13.30 -29.36 9.37
N ASN A 894 12.77 -29.82 10.51
CA ASN A 894 12.89 -31.21 10.95
C ASN A 894 12.33 -32.17 9.88
N ARG A 895 13.08 -33.23 9.59
CA ARG A 895 12.76 -34.19 8.52
C ARG A 895 11.40 -34.86 8.71
N ALA A 896 11.01 -35.18 9.94
CA ALA A 896 9.71 -35.81 10.24
C ALA A 896 8.52 -34.91 9.81
N ILE A 897 8.69 -33.58 9.88
CA ILE A 897 7.67 -32.62 9.44
C ILE A 897 7.57 -32.59 7.90
N ILE A 898 8.71 -32.74 7.22
CA ILE A 898 8.76 -32.80 5.75
C ILE A 898 8.14 -34.11 5.26
N ASP A 899 8.45 -35.23 5.91
CA ASP A 899 7.95 -36.55 5.50
C ASP A 899 6.42 -36.64 5.66
N ALA A 900 5.82 -35.89 6.59
CA ALA A 900 4.36 -35.78 6.73
C ALA A 900 3.61 -35.11 5.56
N LEU A 901 4.32 -34.63 4.52
CA LEU A 901 3.71 -34.17 3.26
C LEU A 901 3.26 -35.33 2.35
N PHE A 902 3.88 -36.50 2.51
CA PHE A 902 3.70 -37.69 1.67
C PHE A 902 2.94 -38.75 2.45
#